data_AF-A0A1P8BET1-F1
#
_entry.id   AF-A0A1P8BET1-F1
#
_cell.length_a   1.000
_cell.length_b   1.000
_cell.length_c   1.000
_cell.angle_alpha   90.00
_cell.angle_beta   90.00
_cell.angle_gamma   90.00
#
_symmetry.space_group_name_H-M   'P 1'
#
loop_
_entity.id
_entity.type
_entity.pdbx_description
1 polymer ?
#
loop_
_entity_poly.entity_id
_entity_poly.type
_entity_poly.pdbx_seq_one_letter_code
_entity_poly.pdbx_strand_id
1 'polypeptide(L)'
;MIFQSHSHHLLLYQSSSSSSFFFLPKLITKPPLSLSFTSLSSMLPSLSLSTANRHLSVTDTIPLPNSNSNATPPLRIAIIGFGNYGQFLAETLISQGHILFAHSRSDHSSAARRLGVSYFTDLHDLCERHPDVVLLCTSILSIENILKTLPFQRLRRNTLFVDVLSVKEFAKTLLLQYLPEDFDILCTHPMFGPQSVSSNHGWRGLRFVYDKVRIGEERLRVSRCESFLEIFVREGCEMVEMSVTDHDKFAAESQFITHTLGRLLGMLKLISTPINTKGYEALLDLAENICGDSFDLYYGLFVYNNNSLEVLERIDLAFEALRKELFSRLHGVVRKQSFEGEAKKVHVFPNCGENDASLDMMRSEDVVVKYEYNSQVSGSVNDGSRLKIGIVGFGNFGQFLGKTMVKQGHTVLAYSRSDYTDEAAKLGVSYFSDLDDLFEEHPEVIILCTSILSTEKVLESLPFQRLKRSTLFVDVLSVKEFPRNLFLQTLPQDFDILCTHPMFGPESGKNGWNNLAFVFDKVRIGMDDRRKSRCNSFLDIFAREGCRMVEMSCAEHDWHAAGSQFITHTVGRLLEKLSLESTPIDTKGYETLLKLVENTAGDSFDLYYGLFLYNPNAMEQLERFHVAFESLKTQLFGRLHSQHSHELAKSSSPKTTKLLTS
;
A
#
# COMPACT_ATOMS: atom_id res chain seq x y z
N MET A 1 -53.88 -43.22 -24.63
CA MET A 1 -54.69 -42.00 -24.54
C MET A 1 -53.82 -40.90 -23.95
N ILE A 2 -53.50 -39.89 -24.77
CA ILE A 2 -53.29 -38.46 -24.46
C ILE A 2 -52.15 -38.13 -23.44
N PHE A 3 -50.92 -37.75 -23.84
CA PHE A 3 -50.37 -36.48 -24.37
C PHE A 3 -50.48 -35.23 -23.46
N GLN A 4 -49.31 -34.68 -23.05
CA GLN A 4 -48.86 -33.26 -23.10
C GLN A 4 -47.58 -33.11 -22.23
N SER A 5 -46.36 -33.13 -22.79
CA SER A 5 -45.57 -32.00 -23.34
C SER A 5 -45.49 -30.76 -22.44
N HIS A 6 -44.35 -30.49 -21.80
CA HIS A 6 -43.92 -29.15 -21.41
C HIS A 6 -42.45 -28.92 -21.79
N SER A 7 -42.28 -27.98 -22.70
CA SER A 7 -41.03 -27.49 -23.24
C SER A 7 -40.33 -26.53 -22.29
N HIS A 8 -39.00 -26.53 -22.39
CA HIS A 8 -38.08 -25.55 -21.83
C HIS A 8 -38.48 -24.10 -22.15
N HIS A 9 -38.45 -23.24 -21.13
CA HIS A 9 -38.31 -21.79 -21.32
C HIS A 9 -37.06 -21.29 -20.60
N LEU A 10 -36.13 -20.82 -21.42
CA LEU A 10 -34.97 -20.01 -21.06
C LEU A 10 -35.49 -18.68 -20.49
N LEU A 11 -35.22 -18.36 -19.22
CA LEU A 11 -35.44 -17.04 -18.65
C LEU A 11 -34.15 -16.22 -18.75
N LEU A 12 -34.19 -15.26 -19.66
CA LEU A 12 -33.29 -14.13 -19.75
C LEU A 12 -33.33 -13.34 -18.44
N TYR A 13 -32.21 -13.28 -17.72
CA TYR A 13 -32.00 -12.30 -16.66
C TYR A 13 -31.93 -10.91 -17.31
N GLN A 14 -33.06 -10.19 -17.30
CA GLN A 14 -33.05 -8.73 -17.45
C GLN A 14 -32.56 -8.12 -16.15
N SER A 15 -31.42 -7.43 -16.23
CA SER A 15 -30.94 -6.50 -15.20
C SER A 15 -31.96 -5.38 -15.02
N SER A 16 -32.73 -5.42 -13.94
CA SER A 16 -33.45 -4.26 -13.44
C SER A 16 -32.47 -3.34 -12.70
N SER A 17 -31.80 -2.48 -13.45
CA SER A 17 -31.13 -1.29 -12.91
C SER A 17 -32.18 -0.23 -12.57
N SER A 18 -32.82 -0.36 -11.42
CA SER A 18 -33.56 0.74 -10.81
C SER A 18 -32.59 1.56 -9.95
N SER A 19 -31.79 2.40 -10.60
CA SER A 19 -31.04 3.47 -9.96
C SER A 19 -32.02 4.57 -9.54
N SER A 20 -32.55 4.48 -8.33
CA SER A 20 -33.27 5.57 -7.68
C SER A 20 -32.25 6.62 -7.21
N PHE A 21 -31.80 7.46 -8.15
CA PHE A 21 -31.06 8.68 -7.84
C PHE A 21 -31.98 9.66 -7.09
N PHE A 22 -31.77 9.80 -5.77
CA PHE A 22 -32.24 10.98 -5.07
C PHE A 22 -31.18 12.07 -5.21
N PHE A 23 -31.52 13.09 -6.02
CA PHE A 23 -30.81 14.36 -6.10
C PHE A 23 -30.75 15.00 -4.69
N LEU A 24 -29.55 15.20 -4.15
CA LEU A 24 -29.34 16.23 -3.13
C LEU A 24 -29.46 17.61 -3.80
N PRO A 25 -30.19 18.58 -3.21
CA PRO A 25 -30.30 19.91 -3.78
C PRO A 25 -28.98 20.68 -3.66
N LYS A 26 -28.34 20.95 -4.82
CA LYS A 26 -27.30 21.98 -4.96
C LYS A 26 -27.92 23.35 -4.64
N LEU A 27 -27.44 24.00 -3.60
CA LEU A 27 -27.68 25.43 -3.38
C LEU A 27 -26.89 26.24 -4.40
N ILE A 28 -27.60 26.67 -5.45
CA ILE A 28 -27.13 27.61 -6.47
C ILE A 28 -27.00 28.99 -5.83
N THR A 29 -25.79 29.53 -5.75
CA THR A 29 -25.57 30.98 -5.68
C THR A 29 -25.04 31.44 -7.05
N LYS A 30 -25.73 32.42 -7.64
CA LYS A 30 -25.38 33.02 -8.94
C LYS A 30 -24.09 33.86 -8.80
N PRO A 31 -23.20 33.88 -9.81
CA PRO A 31 -22.04 34.77 -9.84
C PRO A 31 -22.43 36.16 -10.38
N PRO A 32 -21.70 37.24 -10.04
CA PRO A 32 -21.79 38.47 -10.80
C PRO A 32 -20.81 38.46 -11.99
N LEU A 33 -21.40 38.82 -13.12
CA LEU A 33 -20.91 39.37 -14.38
C LEU A 33 -19.40 39.64 -14.57
N SER A 34 -18.96 39.15 -15.73
CA SER A 34 -17.71 39.34 -16.45
C SER A 34 -17.24 40.79 -16.60
N LEU A 35 -15.93 41.02 -16.42
CA LEU A 35 -15.17 42.01 -17.18
C LEU A 35 -14.05 41.29 -17.92
N SER A 36 -14.14 41.34 -19.24
CA SER A 36 -13.13 40.89 -20.20
C SER A 36 -11.89 41.78 -20.14
N PHE A 37 -10.70 41.19 -20.05
CA PHE A 37 -9.50 41.82 -20.61
C PHE A 37 -8.62 40.80 -21.33
N THR A 38 -8.24 41.24 -22.52
CA THR A 38 -7.51 40.57 -23.59
C THR A 38 -6.06 40.28 -23.24
N SER A 39 -5.52 39.26 -23.92
CA SER A 39 -4.12 38.87 -23.95
C SER A 39 -3.19 40.03 -24.32
N LEU A 40 -2.11 40.18 -23.57
CA LEU A 40 -0.85 40.72 -24.09
C LEU A 40 0.32 39.90 -23.55
N SER A 41 0.91 39.15 -24.47
CA SER A 41 2.28 38.66 -24.39
C SER A 41 3.25 39.85 -24.40
N SER A 42 4.30 39.80 -23.56
CA SER A 42 5.68 40.11 -23.94
C SER A 42 6.63 40.26 -22.74
N MET A 43 7.75 39.54 -22.86
CA MET A 43 9.12 39.96 -22.51
C MET A 43 9.54 39.99 -21.03
N LEU A 44 10.31 38.95 -20.69
CA LEU A 44 11.39 38.94 -19.70
C LEU A 44 12.35 40.13 -19.88
N PRO A 45 13.06 40.51 -18.79
CA PRO A 45 14.51 40.36 -18.88
C PRO A 45 15.14 39.70 -17.66
N SER A 46 16.10 38.84 -17.97
CA SER A 46 17.14 38.30 -17.11
C SER A 46 18.03 39.41 -16.54
N LEU A 47 18.38 39.29 -15.25
CA LEU A 47 19.51 40.03 -14.67
C LEU A 47 20.48 39.06 -13.99
N SER A 48 21.70 39.22 -14.43
CA SER A 48 22.88 38.36 -14.30
C SER A 48 23.57 38.46 -12.95
N LEU A 49 24.20 37.34 -12.58
CA LEU A 49 25.30 37.23 -11.62
C LEU A 49 26.33 38.36 -11.80
N SER A 50 26.73 39.00 -10.69
CA SER A 50 28.02 39.67 -10.60
C SER A 50 28.76 39.21 -9.36
N THR A 51 29.91 38.59 -9.60
CA THR A 51 30.95 38.24 -8.66
C THR A 51 31.73 39.49 -8.25
N ALA A 52 31.91 39.70 -6.95
CA ALA A 52 32.86 40.69 -6.44
C ALA A 52 33.59 40.14 -5.21
N ASN A 53 34.83 39.71 -5.44
CA ASN A 53 35.85 39.51 -4.41
C ASN A 53 36.21 40.84 -3.75
N ARG A 54 36.26 40.89 -2.41
CA ARG A 54 37.20 41.76 -1.67
C ARG A 54 37.74 41.06 -0.43
N HIS A 55 39.06 41.14 -0.31
CA HIS A 55 39.95 40.64 0.74
C HIS A 55 40.06 41.64 1.92
N LEU A 56 40.55 41.13 3.06
CA LEU A 56 41.07 41.78 4.29
C LEU A 56 40.01 42.28 5.30
N SER A 57 40.11 42.05 6.62
CA SER A 57 41.28 41.99 7.51
C SER A 57 40.95 41.28 8.84
N VAL A 58 42.01 40.83 9.52
CA VAL A 58 42.05 40.22 10.85
C VAL A 58 42.07 41.31 11.93
N THR A 59 41.31 41.08 13.02
CA THR A 59 41.53 41.41 14.46
C THR A 59 40.25 41.91 15.10
N ASP A 60 39.62 41.09 15.96
CA ASP A 60 39.42 41.41 17.37
C ASP A 60 38.60 40.31 18.06
N THR A 61 39.27 39.59 18.95
CA THR A 61 38.73 38.60 19.87
C THR A 61 37.81 39.28 20.90
N ILE A 62 36.51 39.01 20.81
CA ILE A 62 35.54 39.26 21.88
C ILE A 62 35.20 37.90 22.52
N PRO A 63 35.27 37.73 23.86
CA PRO A 63 35.01 36.44 24.49
C PRO A 63 33.54 36.03 24.31
N LEU A 64 33.33 34.81 23.83
CA LEU A 64 32.04 34.12 23.81
C LEU A 64 31.44 34.08 25.23
N PRO A 65 30.20 34.53 25.46
CA PRO A 65 29.51 34.22 26.69
C PRO A 65 29.13 32.74 26.70
N ASN A 66 29.44 32.10 27.84
CA ASN A 66 29.12 30.72 28.19
C ASN A 66 27.84 30.16 27.55
N SER A 67 28.01 29.12 26.74
CA SER A 67 26.97 28.35 26.06
C SER A 67 26.24 27.40 27.02
N ASN A 68 25.53 27.92 28.01
CA ASN A 68 24.65 27.14 28.89
C ASN A 68 23.45 27.97 29.39
N SER A 69 22.56 28.41 28.49
CA SER A 69 21.19 28.85 28.85
C SER A 69 20.28 29.23 27.66
N ASN A 70 20.21 28.44 26.58
CA ASN A 70 19.19 28.64 25.52
C ASN A 70 18.01 27.67 25.66
N ALA A 71 17.66 27.25 26.89
CA ALA A 71 16.43 26.52 27.10
C ALA A 71 15.26 27.51 27.03
N THR A 72 14.41 27.41 26.00
CA THR A 72 13.14 28.14 26.00
C THR A 72 12.37 27.79 27.28
N PRO A 73 11.69 28.77 27.91
CA PRO A 73 10.98 28.51 29.16
C PRO A 73 9.92 27.43 28.95
N PRO A 74 9.70 26.54 29.94
CA PRO A 74 8.75 25.45 29.79
C PRO A 74 7.32 25.99 29.67
N LEU A 75 6.68 25.67 28.55
CA LEU A 75 5.26 25.95 28.34
C LEU A 75 4.38 25.16 29.32
N ARG A 76 3.28 25.78 29.76
CA ARG A 76 2.18 25.12 30.45
C ARG A 76 1.14 24.69 29.42
N ILE A 77 1.02 23.39 29.16
CA ILE A 77 0.18 22.85 28.09
C ILE A 77 -0.97 22.05 28.70
N ALA A 78 -2.19 22.40 28.34
CA ALA A 78 -3.40 21.66 28.68
C ALA A 78 -3.81 20.76 27.51
N ILE A 79 -3.82 19.44 27.71
CA ILE A 79 -4.28 18.46 26.73
C ILE A 79 -5.76 18.13 27.02
N ILE A 80 -6.64 18.45 26.08
CA ILE A 80 -8.05 18.11 26.13
C ILE A 80 -8.29 16.96 25.16
N GLY A 81 -8.61 15.78 25.69
CA GLY A 81 -8.63 14.52 24.94
C GLY A 81 -7.42 13.64 25.24
N PHE A 82 -7.30 13.18 26.49
CA PHE A 82 -6.18 12.35 26.94
C PHE A 82 -6.31 10.85 26.57
N GLY A 83 -6.76 10.58 25.33
CA GLY A 83 -6.78 9.23 24.75
C GLY A 83 -5.39 8.78 24.26
N ASN A 84 -5.34 7.77 23.40
CA ASN A 84 -4.08 7.20 22.89
C ASN A 84 -3.14 8.27 22.30
N TYR A 85 -3.67 9.15 21.45
CA TYR A 85 -2.86 10.19 20.80
C TYR A 85 -2.43 11.30 21.77
N GLY A 86 -3.33 11.75 22.65
CA GLY A 86 -3.01 12.75 23.68
C GLY A 86 -1.93 12.25 24.65
N GLN A 87 -1.97 10.97 25.03
CA GLN A 87 -0.92 10.32 25.83
C GLN A 87 0.41 10.24 25.07
N PHE A 88 0.37 9.86 23.79
CA PHE A 88 1.54 9.81 22.92
C PHE A 88 2.25 11.17 22.78
N LEU A 89 1.51 12.26 22.59
CA LEU A 89 2.10 13.60 22.58
C LEU A 89 2.65 13.98 23.97
N ALA A 90 1.92 13.63 25.04
CA ALA A 90 2.30 13.97 26.41
C ALA A 90 3.65 13.38 26.83
N GLU A 91 3.98 12.17 26.40
CA GLU A 91 5.28 11.53 26.66
C GLU A 91 6.45 12.42 26.21
N THR A 92 6.35 12.94 24.99
CA THR A 92 7.39 13.80 24.39
C THR A 92 7.39 15.19 25.02
N LEU A 93 6.21 15.75 25.28
CA LEU A 93 6.11 17.06 25.92
C LEU A 93 6.69 17.06 27.35
N ILE A 94 6.49 15.98 28.11
CA ILE A 94 7.10 15.82 29.44
C ILE A 94 8.61 15.61 29.35
N SER A 95 9.10 14.80 28.40
CA SER A 95 10.54 14.55 28.25
C SER A 95 11.32 15.82 27.91
N GLN A 96 10.69 16.77 27.22
CA GLN A 96 11.24 18.11 26.94
C GLN A 96 11.08 19.11 28.10
N GLY A 97 10.46 18.71 29.22
CA GLY A 97 10.36 19.51 30.44
C GLY A 97 9.15 20.45 30.52
N HIS A 98 8.13 20.29 29.67
CA HIS A 98 6.91 21.08 29.73
C HIS A 98 6.00 20.69 30.91
N ILE A 99 5.17 21.63 31.37
CA ILE A 99 4.22 21.39 32.46
C ILE A 99 2.88 20.99 31.85
N LEU A 100 2.43 19.77 32.07
CA LEU A 100 1.20 19.26 31.46
C LEU A 100 0.02 19.17 32.43
N PHE A 101 -1.14 19.60 31.93
CA PHE A 101 -2.45 19.34 32.51
C PHE A 101 -3.26 18.52 31.51
N ALA A 102 -4.07 17.58 31.98
CA ALA A 102 -4.88 16.74 31.10
C ALA A 102 -6.34 16.65 31.57
N HIS A 103 -7.24 16.64 30.61
CA HIS A 103 -8.64 16.28 30.81
C HIS A 103 -9.09 15.37 29.67
N SER A 104 -9.99 14.44 29.98
CA SER A 104 -10.68 13.62 28.99
C SER A 104 -12.08 13.27 29.50
N ARG A 105 -12.97 12.96 28.57
CA ARG A 105 -14.31 12.43 28.87
C ARG A 105 -14.25 11.13 29.69
N SER A 106 -13.24 10.30 29.42
CA SER A 106 -13.00 9.03 30.10
C SER A 106 -11.88 9.19 31.12
N ASP A 107 -11.95 8.49 32.25
CA ASP A 107 -10.91 8.57 33.28
C ASP A 107 -9.59 7.95 32.83
N HIS A 108 -8.59 8.81 32.60
CA HIS A 108 -7.21 8.42 32.31
C HIS A 108 -6.23 8.90 33.39
N SER A 109 -6.71 9.17 34.61
CA SER A 109 -5.91 9.66 35.74
C SER A 109 -4.71 8.77 36.08
N SER A 110 -4.86 7.45 35.95
CA SER A 110 -3.77 6.49 36.18
C SER A 110 -2.66 6.60 35.13
N ALA A 111 -3.02 6.75 33.85
CA ALA A 111 -2.06 6.96 32.76
C ALA A 111 -1.35 8.31 32.90
N ALA A 112 -2.11 9.36 33.21
CA ALA A 112 -1.56 10.68 33.46
C ALA A 112 -0.55 10.67 34.61
N ARG A 113 -0.87 10.00 35.73
CA ARG A 113 0.05 9.86 36.87
C ARG A 113 1.35 9.14 36.49
N ARG A 114 1.29 8.09 35.66
CA ARG A 114 2.49 7.40 35.17
C ARG A 114 3.40 8.30 34.33
N LEU A 115 2.80 9.19 33.54
CA LEU A 115 3.52 10.14 32.69
C LEU A 115 3.92 11.43 33.41
N GLY A 116 3.59 11.60 34.70
CA GLY A 116 3.85 12.85 35.43
C GLY A 116 2.91 14.02 35.05
N VAL A 117 1.77 13.72 34.44
CA VAL A 117 0.76 14.70 34.00
C VAL A 117 -0.28 14.92 35.08
N SER A 118 -0.63 16.19 35.35
CA SER A 118 -1.70 16.53 36.30
C SER A 118 -3.07 16.37 35.65
N TYR A 119 -3.84 15.38 36.10
CA TYR A 119 -5.16 15.06 35.52
C TYR A 119 -6.30 15.75 36.28
N PHE A 120 -7.26 16.32 35.54
CA PHE A 120 -8.43 17.00 36.07
C PHE A 120 -9.72 16.38 35.54
N THR A 121 -10.63 16.05 36.45
CA THR A 121 -11.96 15.52 36.10
C THR A 121 -12.91 16.60 35.61
N ASP A 122 -12.76 17.85 36.08
CA ASP A 122 -13.53 19.00 35.61
C ASP A 122 -12.66 19.91 34.72
N LEU A 123 -13.23 20.33 33.58
CA LEU A 123 -12.60 21.29 32.67
C LEU A 123 -12.43 22.66 33.32
N HIS A 124 -13.30 23.03 34.27
CA HIS A 124 -13.19 24.31 34.97
C HIS A 124 -11.90 24.39 35.77
N ASP A 125 -11.60 23.36 36.56
CA ASP A 125 -10.38 23.28 37.37
C ASP A 125 -9.11 23.30 36.50
N LEU A 126 -9.15 22.61 35.35
CA LEU A 126 -8.04 22.64 34.39
C LEU A 126 -7.83 24.05 33.82
N CYS A 127 -8.89 24.76 33.45
CA CYS A 127 -8.79 26.11 32.91
C CYS A 127 -8.27 27.12 33.95
N GLU A 128 -8.58 26.95 35.23
CA GLU A 128 -8.01 27.75 36.33
C GLU A 128 -6.49 27.58 36.50
N ARG A 129 -5.89 26.54 35.91
CA ARG A 129 -4.42 26.40 35.86
C ARG A 129 -3.74 27.36 34.90
N HIS A 130 -4.52 28.17 34.17
CA HIS A 130 -4.05 29.16 33.20
C HIS A 130 -2.96 28.61 32.26
N PRO A 131 -3.29 27.60 31.44
CA PRO A 131 -2.35 27.08 30.45
C PRO A 131 -1.96 28.16 29.44
N ASP A 132 -0.70 28.10 29.00
CA ASP A 132 -0.21 28.90 27.89
C ASP A 132 -0.79 28.37 26.57
N VAL A 133 -0.86 27.04 26.44
CA VAL A 133 -1.35 26.34 25.27
C VAL A 133 -2.47 25.36 25.66
N VAL A 134 -3.58 25.37 24.92
CA VAL A 134 -4.63 24.35 24.99
C VAL A 134 -4.54 23.50 23.72
N LEU A 135 -4.16 22.24 23.88
CA LEU A 135 -4.01 21.25 22.82
C LEU A 135 -5.24 20.35 22.75
N LEU A 136 -5.97 20.41 21.64
CA LEU A 136 -7.20 19.66 21.39
C LEU A 136 -6.86 18.32 20.70
N CYS A 137 -6.81 17.26 21.50
CA CYS A 137 -6.51 15.87 21.10
C CYS A 137 -7.76 14.97 21.15
N THR A 138 -8.92 15.51 20.79
CA THR A 138 -10.19 14.76 20.76
C THR A 138 -10.44 14.14 19.39
N SER A 139 -11.49 13.32 19.25
CA SER A 139 -11.91 12.88 17.91
C SER A 139 -12.51 14.03 17.12
N ILE A 140 -12.40 13.97 15.78
CA ILE A 140 -12.98 14.97 14.87
C ILE A 140 -14.48 15.13 15.15
N LEU A 141 -15.19 14.02 15.41
CA LEU A 141 -16.62 14.00 15.71
C LEU A 141 -17.02 14.68 17.03
N SER A 142 -16.09 14.84 17.98
CA SER A 142 -16.39 15.32 19.34
C SER A 142 -15.90 16.73 19.64
N ILE A 143 -15.02 17.29 18.80
CA ILE A 143 -14.38 18.58 19.06
C ILE A 143 -15.40 19.72 19.23
N GLU A 144 -16.47 19.74 18.43
CA GLU A 144 -17.48 20.80 18.50
C GLU A 144 -18.18 20.80 19.87
N ASN A 145 -18.54 19.62 20.38
CA ASN A 145 -19.19 19.50 21.69
C ASN A 145 -18.25 19.98 22.81
N ILE A 146 -16.95 19.71 22.68
CA ILE A 146 -15.95 20.16 23.64
C ILE A 146 -15.79 21.68 23.60
N LEU A 147 -15.73 22.28 22.41
CA LEU A 147 -15.69 23.74 22.25
C LEU A 147 -16.95 24.41 22.83
N LYS A 148 -18.13 23.78 22.73
CA LYS A 148 -19.37 24.28 23.35
C LYS A 148 -19.34 24.26 24.88
N THR A 149 -18.64 23.32 25.50
CA THR A 149 -18.61 23.16 26.96
C THR A 149 -17.39 23.79 27.63
N LEU A 150 -16.44 24.33 26.85
CA LEU A 150 -15.18 24.85 27.38
C LEU A 150 -15.38 26.20 28.08
N PRO A 151 -14.95 26.38 29.34
CA PRO A 151 -15.17 27.60 30.09
C PRO A 151 -14.14 28.69 29.72
N PHE A 152 -14.27 29.28 28.53
CA PHE A 152 -13.34 30.27 27.98
C PHE A 152 -13.05 31.45 28.92
N GLN A 153 -14.02 31.86 29.74
CA GLN A 153 -13.90 32.96 30.70
C GLN A 153 -12.82 32.73 31.78
N ARG A 154 -12.44 31.47 32.01
CA ARG A 154 -11.41 31.09 33.01
C ARG A 154 -9.99 31.05 32.43
N LEU A 155 -9.86 31.11 31.10
CA LEU A 155 -8.58 31.13 30.41
C LEU A 155 -8.04 32.55 30.26
N ARG A 156 -6.72 32.67 30.06
CA ARG A 156 -6.12 33.95 29.71
C ARG A 156 -6.50 34.30 28.29
N ARG A 157 -6.84 35.55 28.02
CA ARG A 157 -7.27 36.01 26.68
C ARG A 157 -6.24 35.75 25.59
N ASN A 158 -4.96 35.70 25.93
CA ASN A 158 -3.88 35.40 25.00
C ASN A 158 -3.49 33.90 24.98
N THR A 159 -4.29 32.98 25.52
CA THR A 159 -3.99 31.53 25.45
C THR A 159 -4.00 31.07 23.99
N LEU A 160 -3.05 30.20 23.63
CA LEU A 160 -2.95 29.60 22.29
C LEU A 160 -3.77 28.30 22.23
N PHE A 161 -4.71 28.21 21.30
CA PHE A 161 -5.41 26.97 20.97
C PHE A 161 -4.72 26.28 19.80
N VAL A 162 -4.43 25.00 20.00
CA VAL A 162 -3.82 24.13 18.99
C VAL A 162 -4.72 22.92 18.81
N ASP A 163 -5.06 22.59 17.57
CA ASP A 163 -5.69 21.31 17.26
C ASP A 163 -4.71 20.37 16.57
N VAL A 164 -4.90 19.06 16.79
CA VAL A 164 -4.14 17.98 16.13
C VAL A 164 -5.06 17.04 15.35
N LEU A 165 -6.21 17.55 14.86
CA LEU A 165 -7.13 16.74 14.07
C LEU A 165 -6.52 16.36 12.72
N SER A 166 -7.03 15.31 12.07
CA SER A 166 -6.53 14.94 10.74
C SER A 166 -7.21 15.68 9.58
N VAL A 167 -8.11 16.63 9.87
CA VAL A 167 -8.81 17.50 8.90
C VAL A 167 -8.74 18.93 9.41
N LYS A 168 -8.37 19.89 8.56
CA LYS A 168 -7.99 21.24 8.95
C LYS A 168 -9.03 22.30 8.60
N GLU A 169 -9.75 22.22 7.49
CA GLU A 169 -10.78 23.20 7.15
C GLU A 169 -11.91 23.20 8.19
N PHE A 170 -12.36 21.99 8.57
CA PHE A 170 -13.35 21.81 9.62
C PHE A 170 -12.86 22.33 10.97
N ALA A 171 -11.63 21.99 11.36
CA ALA A 171 -11.03 22.44 12.61
C ALA A 171 -10.94 23.97 12.66
N LYS A 172 -10.38 24.60 11.62
CA LYS A 172 -10.29 26.06 11.48
C LYS A 172 -11.64 26.75 11.60
N THR A 173 -12.65 26.22 10.90
CA THR A 173 -14.01 26.78 10.91
C THR A 173 -14.60 26.77 12.32
N LEU A 174 -14.50 25.64 13.02
CA LEU A 174 -15.01 25.52 14.38
C LEU A 174 -14.24 26.43 15.36
N LEU A 175 -12.91 26.46 15.27
CA LEU A 175 -12.09 27.29 16.16
C LEU A 175 -12.40 28.77 15.97
N LEU A 176 -12.56 29.24 14.74
CA LEU A 176 -12.95 30.63 14.46
C LEU A 176 -14.38 30.94 14.91
N GLN A 177 -15.29 29.98 14.82
CA GLN A 177 -16.69 30.16 15.22
C GLN A 177 -16.87 30.23 16.74
N TYR A 178 -16.17 29.40 17.51
CA TYR A 178 -16.38 29.26 18.95
C TYR A 178 -15.39 30.06 19.80
N LEU A 179 -14.16 30.31 19.32
CA LEU A 179 -13.14 31.02 20.11
C LEU A 179 -13.27 32.54 19.96
N PRO A 180 -13.38 33.29 21.07
CA PRO A 180 -13.31 34.75 21.04
C PRO A 180 -12.07 35.29 20.31
N GLU A 181 -12.18 36.47 19.70
CA GLU A 181 -11.12 37.06 18.84
C GLU A 181 -9.78 37.24 19.54
N ASP A 182 -9.79 37.41 20.87
CA ASP A 182 -8.59 37.61 21.66
C ASP A 182 -7.66 36.37 21.65
N PHE A 183 -8.19 35.16 21.45
CA PHE A 183 -7.42 33.91 21.52
C PHE A 183 -6.64 33.60 20.24
N ASP A 184 -5.42 33.07 20.42
CA ASP A 184 -4.58 32.60 19.32
C ASP A 184 -5.03 31.21 18.83
N ILE A 185 -4.90 30.94 17.53
CA ILE A 185 -5.26 29.70 16.86
C ILE A 185 -4.11 29.24 15.96
N LEU A 186 -3.66 28.01 16.21
CA LEU A 186 -2.71 27.29 15.37
C LEU A 186 -3.33 25.94 15.00
N CYS A 187 -3.55 25.70 13.73
CA CYS A 187 -4.01 24.39 13.26
C CYS A 187 -2.80 23.52 12.96
N THR A 188 -2.73 22.30 13.49
CA THR A 188 -1.58 21.41 13.26
C THR A 188 -2.01 19.99 12.92
N HIS A 189 -1.22 19.26 12.15
CA HIS A 189 -1.43 17.84 11.94
C HIS A 189 -0.07 17.15 11.85
N PRO A 190 0.34 16.42 12.89
CA PRO A 190 1.45 15.51 12.77
C PRO A 190 1.01 14.36 11.85
N MET A 191 1.64 14.22 10.68
CA MET A 191 1.28 13.23 9.64
C MET A 191 1.75 11.82 10.00
N PHE A 192 1.68 11.49 11.29
CA PHE A 192 2.19 10.28 11.90
C PHE A 192 1.52 10.03 13.27
N GLY A 193 1.55 8.77 13.70
CA GLY A 193 1.08 8.34 15.01
C GLY A 193 2.06 7.42 15.73
N PRO A 194 1.64 6.82 16.86
CA PRO A 194 2.49 5.95 17.68
C PRO A 194 3.16 4.81 16.90
N GLN A 195 2.43 4.18 15.99
CA GLN A 195 2.91 3.09 15.15
C GLN A 195 3.98 3.57 14.15
N SER A 196 3.77 4.74 13.54
CA SER A 196 4.73 5.35 12.61
C SER A 196 6.04 5.72 13.31
N VAL A 197 5.97 6.28 14.53
CA VAL A 197 7.18 6.60 15.31
C VAL A 197 7.92 5.34 15.74
N SER A 198 7.19 4.30 16.14
CA SER A 198 7.78 3.02 16.57
C SER A 198 8.55 2.35 15.42
N SER A 199 7.98 2.33 14.22
CA SER A 199 8.63 1.80 13.01
C SER A 199 9.76 2.68 12.49
N ASN A 200 9.66 4.01 12.66
CA ASN A 200 10.67 4.98 12.23
C ASN A 200 11.81 5.19 13.25
N HIS A 201 11.78 4.53 14.41
CA HIS A 201 12.75 4.71 15.49
C HIS A 201 12.84 6.16 16.00
N GLY A 202 11.71 6.85 16.04
CA GLY A 202 11.61 8.24 16.51
C GLY A 202 10.87 9.16 15.53
N TRP A 203 10.88 10.44 15.86
CA TRP A 203 10.13 11.52 15.18
C TRP A 203 10.91 12.15 14.01
N ARG A 204 12.22 11.88 13.94
CA ARG A 204 13.11 12.48 12.96
C ARG A 204 12.66 12.18 11.52
N GLY A 205 12.53 13.24 10.73
CA GLY A 205 12.11 13.16 9.32
C GLY A 205 10.62 12.84 9.13
N LEU A 206 9.81 12.79 10.20
CA LEU A 206 8.36 12.71 10.08
C LEU A 206 7.79 14.12 9.88
N ARG A 207 6.78 14.23 9.02
CA ARG A 207 6.20 15.52 8.62
C ARG A 207 5.22 16.04 9.67
N PHE A 208 5.39 17.30 10.04
CA PHE A 208 4.49 18.02 10.94
C PHE A 208 3.93 19.23 10.20
N VAL A 209 2.63 19.19 9.91
CA VAL A 209 1.95 20.25 9.15
C VAL A 209 1.35 21.28 10.09
N TYR A 210 1.43 22.57 9.73
CA TYR A 210 0.76 23.62 10.49
C TYR A 210 0.27 24.81 9.64
N ASP A 211 -0.78 25.48 10.11
CA ASP A 211 -1.30 26.75 9.60
C ASP A 211 -1.50 27.73 10.78
N LYS A 212 -0.86 28.92 10.69
CA LYS A 212 -0.98 30.00 11.68
C LYS A 212 -2.26 30.79 11.43
N VAL A 213 -3.41 30.21 11.75
CA VAL A 213 -4.75 30.75 11.46
C VAL A 213 -5.00 32.13 12.06
N ARG A 214 -4.67 32.33 13.34
CA ARG A 214 -4.86 33.60 14.04
C ARG A 214 -3.83 33.74 15.14
N ILE A 215 -2.73 34.44 14.88
CA ILE A 215 -1.70 34.73 15.90
C ILE A 215 -1.59 36.25 16.04
N GLY A 216 -1.76 36.77 17.25
CA GLY A 216 -1.62 38.20 17.50
C GLY A 216 -0.19 38.70 17.30
N GLU A 217 -0.05 39.95 16.89
CA GLU A 217 1.25 40.57 16.53
C GLU A 217 2.18 40.83 17.73
N GLU A 218 1.65 40.76 18.95
CA GLU A 218 2.43 40.95 20.16
C GLU A 218 3.56 39.91 20.27
N ARG A 219 4.77 40.37 20.60
CA ARG A 219 5.97 39.52 20.70
C ARG A 219 5.78 38.28 21.57
N LEU A 220 5.01 38.39 22.66
CA LEU A 220 4.74 37.25 23.56
C LEU A 220 3.85 36.18 22.91
N ARG A 221 2.89 36.57 22.06
CA ARG A 221 1.96 35.67 21.36
C ARG A 221 2.69 34.90 20.27
N VAL A 222 3.45 35.62 19.44
CA VAL A 222 4.34 35.04 18.42
C VAL A 222 5.34 34.08 19.08
N SER A 223 6.05 34.54 20.12
CA SER A 223 7.04 33.72 20.82
C SER A 223 6.44 32.44 21.41
N ARG A 224 5.19 32.47 21.88
CA ARG A 224 4.50 31.28 22.40
C ARG A 224 4.20 30.28 21.29
N CYS A 225 3.69 30.75 20.15
CA CYS A 225 3.43 29.92 18.97
C CYS A 225 4.71 29.25 18.47
N GLU A 226 5.78 30.02 18.31
CA GLU A 226 7.09 29.48 17.88
C GLU A 226 7.66 28.51 18.92
N SER A 227 7.55 28.80 20.22
CA SER A 227 8.02 27.88 21.27
C SER A 227 7.27 26.55 21.24
N PHE A 228 5.99 26.55 20.86
CA PHE A 228 5.22 25.32 20.71
C PHE A 228 5.63 24.54 19.46
N LEU A 229 5.85 25.21 18.32
CA LEU A 229 6.35 24.56 17.11
C LEU A 229 7.77 24.00 17.27
N GLU A 230 8.62 24.68 18.06
CA GLU A 230 10.00 24.27 18.34
C GLU A 230 10.08 22.90 19.03
N ILE A 231 9.02 22.48 19.74
CA ILE A 231 8.92 21.15 20.34
C ILE A 231 9.14 20.06 19.29
N PHE A 232 8.47 20.18 18.14
CA PHE A 232 8.53 19.22 17.04
C PHE A 232 9.82 19.37 16.22
N VAL A 233 10.32 20.60 16.08
CA VAL A 233 11.63 20.86 15.47
C VAL A 233 12.75 20.15 16.24
N ARG A 234 12.72 20.19 17.58
CA ARG A 234 13.73 19.54 18.44
C ARG A 234 13.74 18.03 18.31
N GLU A 235 12.58 17.43 18.08
CA GLU A 235 12.45 16.00 17.76
C GLU A 235 12.91 15.66 16.33
N GLY A 236 13.24 16.67 15.52
CA GLY A 236 13.72 16.52 14.15
C GLY A 236 12.62 16.30 13.13
N CYS A 237 11.38 16.72 13.43
CA CYS A 237 10.29 16.68 12.46
C CYS A 237 10.59 17.61 11.26
N GLU A 238 10.10 17.21 10.09
CA GLU A 238 10.05 18.05 8.91
C GLU A 238 8.83 18.97 9.02
N MET A 239 9.08 20.25 9.30
CA MET A 239 8.02 21.23 9.53
C MET A 239 7.49 21.76 8.19
N VAL A 240 6.19 21.63 7.95
CA VAL A 240 5.53 22.01 6.69
C VAL A 240 4.44 23.04 6.97
N GLU A 241 4.69 24.30 6.61
CA GLU A 241 3.68 25.36 6.67
C GLU A 241 2.83 25.35 5.39
N MET A 242 1.52 25.19 5.54
CA MET A 242 0.59 25.25 4.40
C MET A 242 -0.82 25.65 4.83
N SER A 243 -1.61 26.10 3.86
CA SER A 243 -3.00 26.45 4.12
C SER A 243 -3.82 25.22 4.51
N VAL A 244 -4.86 25.40 5.33
CA VAL A 244 -5.76 24.29 5.69
C VAL A 244 -6.46 23.65 4.49
N THR A 245 -6.68 24.42 3.41
CA THR A 245 -7.33 23.93 2.19
C THR A 245 -6.38 23.06 1.38
N ASP A 246 -5.13 23.48 1.23
CA ASP A 246 -4.11 22.65 0.58
C ASP A 246 -3.85 21.38 1.39
N HIS A 247 -3.77 21.50 2.72
CA HIS A 247 -3.65 20.33 3.60
C HIS A 247 -4.78 19.33 3.34
N ASP A 248 -6.04 19.74 3.39
CA ASP A 248 -7.16 18.80 3.27
C ASP A 248 -7.22 18.18 1.87
N LYS A 249 -6.86 18.93 0.83
CA LYS A 249 -6.69 18.36 -0.51
C LYS A 249 -5.63 17.25 -0.54
N PHE A 250 -4.41 17.53 -0.05
CA PHE A 250 -3.34 16.54 -0.04
C PHE A 250 -3.63 15.37 0.92
N ALA A 251 -4.29 15.60 2.05
CA ALA A 251 -4.65 14.56 3.00
C ALA A 251 -5.70 13.60 2.42
N ALA A 252 -6.61 14.10 1.56
CA ALA A 252 -7.52 13.24 0.82
C ALA A 252 -6.77 12.36 -0.20
N GLU A 253 -5.80 12.93 -0.91
CA GLU A 253 -5.03 12.20 -1.94
C GLU A 253 -3.93 11.29 -1.36
N SER A 254 -3.59 11.42 -0.08
CA SER A 254 -2.57 10.60 0.57
C SER A 254 -3.14 9.78 1.74
N GLN A 255 -3.41 10.43 2.88
CA GLN A 255 -3.87 9.79 4.10
C GLN A 255 -5.19 9.04 3.90
N PHE A 256 -6.20 9.65 3.27
CA PHE A 256 -7.50 9.01 3.10
C PHE A 256 -7.42 7.77 2.18
N ILE A 257 -6.65 7.82 1.09
CA ILE A 257 -6.37 6.63 0.24
C ILE A 257 -5.71 5.53 1.08
N THR A 258 -4.70 5.90 1.85
CA THR A 258 -3.94 4.98 2.72
C THR A 258 -4.84 4.28 3.73
N HIS A 259 -5.73 5.03 4.39
CA HIS A 259 -6.70 4.46 5.32
C HIS A 259 -7.75 3.58 4.62
N THR A 260 -8.23 4.00 3.46
CA THR A 260 -9.23 3.24 2.67
C THR A 260 -8.66 1.88 2.30
N LEU A 261 -7.45 1.84 1.74
CA LEU A 261 -6.79 0.60 1.38
C LEU A 261 -6.38 -0.23 2.60
N GLY A 262 -5.79 0.37 3.64
CA GLY A 262 -5.42 -0.36 4.84
C GLY A 262 -6.62 -1.07 5.49
N ARG A 263 -7.78 -0.40 5.56
CA ARG A 263 -9.03 -1.02 6.06
C ARG A 263 -9.57 -2.09 5.14
N LEU A 264 -9.53 -1.86 3.83
CA LEU A 264 -9.94 -2.85 2.83
C LEU A 264 -9.11 -4.14 2.95
N LEU A 265 -7.79 -4.00 3.07
CA LEU A 265 -6.87 -5.12 3.28
C LEU A 265 -7.12 -5.83 4.62
N GLY A 266 -7.42 -5.07 5.68
CA GLY A 266 -7.84 -5.64 6.96
C GLY A 266 -9.10 -6.50 6.86
N MET A 267 -10.08 -6.10 6.04
CA MET A 267 -11.31 -6.86 5.80
C MET A 267 -11.08 -8.14 5.02
N LEU A 268 -10.03 -8.21 4.20
CA LEU A 268 -9.62 -9.43 3.50
C LEU A 268 -9.03 -10.49 4.45
N LYS A 269 -8.67 -10.10 5.68
CA LYS A 269 -8.02 -10.97 6.67
C LYS A 269 -6.76 -11.62 6.11
N LEU A 270 -5.91 -10.80 5.49
CA LEU A 270 -4.64 -11.24 4.93
C LEU A 270 -3.76 -11.83 6.04
N ILE A 271 -3.10 -12.94 5.73
CA ILE A 271 -2.17 -13.63 6.64
C ILE A 271 -0.81 -13.75 6.00
N SER A 272 0.23 -13.74 6.83
CA SER A 272 1.59 -14.05 6.40
C SER A 272 1.65 -15.47 5.83
N THR A 273 2.38 -15.65 4.73
CA THR A 273 2.55 -16.92 4.02
C THR A 273 4.03 -17.33 3.98
N PRO A 274 4.34 -18.61 3.71
CA PRO A 274 5.72 -19.03 3.50
C PRO A 274 6.41 -18.36 2.30
N ILE A 275 5.68 -17.71 1.40
CA ILE A 275 6.19 -17.18 0.12
C ILE A 275 6.02 -15.67 -0.02
N ASN A 276 5.92 -14.95 1.11
CA ASN A 276 5.73 -13.50 1.09
C ASN A 276 6.76 -12.80 0.20
N THR A 277 6.27 -11.91 -0.65
CA THR A 277 7.10 -10.93 -1.37
C THR A 277 7.26 -9.69 -0.50
N LYS A 278 8.29 -8.87 -0.78
CA LYS A 278 8.48 -7.59 -0.10
C LYS A 278 7.28 -6.64 -0.25
N GLY A 279 6.63 -6.67 -1.42
CA GLY A 279 5.40 -5.90 -1.66
C GLY A 279 4.23 -6.39 -0.81
N TYR A 280 4.09 -7.69 -0.62
CA TYR A 280 3.03 -8.25 0.23
C TYR A 280 3.28 -8.00 1.72
N GLU A 281 4.53 -8.12 2.19
CA GLU A 281 4.92 -7.75 3.57
C GLU A 281 4.53 -6.29 3.87
N ALA A 282 4.82 -5.38 2.94
CA ALA A 282 4.45 -3.98 3.06
C ALA A 282 2.93 -3.75 3.15
N LEU A 283 2.12 -4.55 2.44
CA LEU A 283 0.66 -4.48 2.53
C LEU A 283 0.12 -5.04 3.86
N LEU A 284 0.73 -6.10 4.40
CA LEU A 284 0.40 -6.63 5.73
C LEU A 284 0.68 -5.58 6.81
N ASP A 285 1.88 -4.97 6.78
CA ASP A 285 2.28 -3.92 7.71
C ASP A 285 1.33 -2.71 7.60
N LEU A 286 0.95 -2.32 6.38
CA LEU A 286 0.00 -1.24 6.16
C LEU A 286 -1.37 -1.56 6.77
N ALA A 287 -1.89 -2.77 6.54
CA ALA A 287 -3.18 -3.19 7.08
C ALA A 287 -3.16 -3.22 8.61
N GLU A 288 -2.12 -3.78 9.22
CA GLU A 288 -1.96 -3.84 10.68
C GLU A 288 -1.90 -2.43 11.29
N ASN A 289 -1.08 -1.55 10.73
CA ASN A 289 -0.92 -0.18 11.20
C ASN A 289 -2.25 0.60 11.15
N ILE A 290 -2.98 0.51 10.04
CA ILE A 290 -4.24 1.24 9.82
C ILE A 290 -5.41 0.64 10.60
N CYS A 291 -5.45 -0.69 10.76
CA CYS A 291 -6.48 -1.36 11.57
C CYS A 291 -6.34 -1.05 13.06
N GLY A 292 -5.17 -0.62 13.53
CA GLY A 292 -4.97 -0.08 14.88
C GLY A 292 -5.74 1.23 15.13
N ASP A 293 -6.05 1.99 14.08
CA ASP A 293 -6.79 3.25 14.22
C ASP A 293 -8.30 3.04 14.33
N SER A 294 -8.94 3.90 15.12
CA SER A 294 -10.40 3.88 15.29
C SER A 294 -11.14 4.13 13.97
N PHE A 295 -12.26 3.44 13.74
CA PHE A 295 -13.10 3.71 12.58
C PHE A 295 -13.64 5.14 12.58
N ASP A 296 -13.84 5.74 13.76
CA ASP A 296 -14.29 7.12 13.91
C ASP A 296 -13.29 8.14 13.32
N LEU A 297 -11.99 7.87 13.38
CA LEU A 297 -10.97 8.69 12.71
C LEU A 297 -11.15 8.63 11.20
N TYR A 298 -11.23 7.42 10.64
CA TYR A 298 -11.42 7.21 9.21
C TYR A 298 -12.75 7.81 8.71
N TYR A 299 -13.82 7.62 9.47
CA TYR A 299 -15.10 8.23 9.19
C TYR A 299 -15.04 9.76 9.24
N GLY A 300 -14.29 10.33 10.20
CA GLY A 300 -14.05 11.77 10.27
C GLY A 300 -13.28 12.31 9.06
N LEU A 301 -12.28 11.57 8.56
CA LEU A 301 -11.59 11.89 7.30
C LEU A 301 -12.54 11.89 6.11
N PHE A 302 -13.51 10.98 6.09
CA PHE A 302 -14.51 10.92 5.02
C PHE A 302 -15.51 12.08 5.06
N VAL A 303 -16.09 12.35 6.24
CA VAL A 303 -17.20 13.31 6.37
C VAL A 303 -16.74 14.76 6.36
N TYR A 304 -15.62 15.07 7.01
CA TYR A 304 -15.22 16.47 7.25
C TYR A 304 -14.20 17.00 6.24
N ASN A 305 -13.64 16.15 5.38
CA ASN A 305 -12.81 16.58 4.26
C ASN A 305 -13.64 16.52 2.97
N ASN A 306 -13.88 17.70 2.39
CA ASN A 306 -14.73 17.86 1.20
C ASN A 306 -14.20 17.09 -0.03
N ASN A 307 -12.92 16.74 -0.07
CA ASN A 307 -12.28 16.04 -1.19
C ASN A 307 -12.39 14.51 -1.07
N SER A 308 -12.71 13.95 0.10
CA SER A 308 -12.68 12.51 0.34
C SER A 308 -13.71 11.73 -0.46
N LEU A 309 -14.89 12.30 -0.72
CA LEU A 309 -15.93 11.64 -1.52
C LEU A 309 -15.47 11.44 -2.98
N GLU A 310 -14.90 12.49 -3.58
CA GLU A 310 -14.36 12.41 -4.94
C GLU A 310 -13.23 11.36 -5.03
N VAL A 311 -12.33 11.33 -4.04
CA VAL A 311 -11.27 10.33 -3.97
C VAL A 311 -11.84 8.91 -3.85
N LEU A 312 -12.88 8.70 -3.04
CA LEU A 312 -13.53 7.40 -2.89
C LEU A 312 -14.18 6.94 -4.21
N GLU A 313 -14.86 7.85 -4.93
CA GLU A 313 -15.43 7.58 -6.25
C GLU A 313 -14.34 7.27 -7.29
N ARG A 314 -13.21 7.98 -7.26
CA ARG A 314 -12.04 7.68 -8.11
C ARG A 314 -11.50 6.27 -7.86
N ILE A 315 -11.39 5.85 -6.60
CA ILE A 315 -10.98 4.48 -6.23
C ILE A 315 -11.96 3.45 -6.80
N ASP A 316 -13.27 3.69 -6.68
CA ASP A 316 -14.32 2.81 -7.19
C ASP A 316 -14.23 2.66 -8.72
N LEU A 317 -14.20 3.79 -9.44
CA LEU A 317 -14.08 3.81 -10.90
C LEU A 317 -12.79 3.14 -11.38
N ALA A 318 -11.67 3.35 -10.68
CA ALA A 318 -10.40 2.70 -11.01
C ALA A 318 -10.48 1.18 -10.82
N PHE A 319 -11.15 0.72 -9.77
CA PHE A 319 -11.34 -0.70 -9.51
C PHE A 319 -12.30 -1.35 -10.51
N GLU A 320 -13.42 -0.70 -10.85
CA GLU A 320 -14.34 -1.14 -11.90
C GLU A 320 -13.64 -1.22 -13.26
N ALA A 321 -12.82 -0.22 -13.60
CA ALA A 321 -12.04 -0.22 -14.83
C ALA A 321 -11.06 -1.39 -14.88
N LEU A 322 -10.39 -1.70 -13.78
CA LEU A 322 -9.49 -2.86 -13.66
C LEU A 322 -10.24 -4.18 -13.83
N ARG A 323 -11.37 -4.36 -13.14
CA ARG A 323 -12.23 -5.54 -13.29
C ARG A 323 -12.70 -5.69 -14.74
N LYS A 324 -13.20 -4.61 -15.34
CA LYS A 324 -13.68 -4.61 -16.74
C LYS A 324 -12.57 -5.00 -17.71
N GLU A 325 -11.34 -4.54 -17.49
CA GLU A 325 -10.19 -4.91 -18.31
C GLU A 325 -9.88 -6.42 -18.22
N LEU A 326 -9.87 -6.99 -17.01
CA LEU A 326 -9.68 -8.43 -16.80
C LEU A 326 -10.78 -9.27 -17.47
N PHE A 327 -12.05 -8.93 -17.22
CA PHE A 327 -13.18 -9.69 -17.77
C PHE A 327 -13.32 -9.54 -19.29
N SER A 328 -13.02 -8.37 -19.85
CA SER A 328 -13.06 -8.16 -21.31
C SER A 328 -12.05 -9.06 -22.03
N ARG A 329 -10.84 -9.20 -21.48
CA ARG A 329 -9.84 -10.13 -22.02
C ARG A 329 -10.27 -11.59 -21.84
N LEU A 330 -10.86 -11.94 -20.68
CA LEU A 330 -11.38 -13.30 -20.43
C LEU A 330 -12.45 -13.70 -21.44
N HIS A 331 -13.43 -12.84 -21.72
CA HIS A 331 -14.44 -13.09 -22.75
C HIS A 331 -13.80 -13.26 -24.14
N GLY A 332 -12.74 -12.51 -24.44
CA GLY A 332 -11.97 -12.69 -25.67
C GLY A 332 -11.34 -14.07 -25.79
N VAL A 333 -10.78 -14.61 -24.70
CA VAL A 333 -10.19 -15.95 -24.65
C VAL A 333 -11.26 -17.04 -24.79
N VAL A 334 -12.34 -16.97 -23.99
CA VAL A 334 -13.44 -17.95 -24.03
C VAL A 334 -14.13 -17.96 -25.40
N ARG A 335 -14.30 -16.79 -26.02
CA ARG A 335 -14.86 -16.68 -27.38
C ARG A 335 -13.96 -17.38 -28.40
N LYS A 336 -12.65 -17.13 -28.39
CA LYS A 336 -11.70 -17.79 -29.31
C LYS A 336 -11.73 -19.33 -29.15
N GLN A 337 -11.80 -19.82 -27.91
CA GLN A 337 -11.93 -21.27 -27.63
C GLN A 337 -13.25 -21.86 -28.16
N SER A 338 -14.33 -21.09 -28.15
CA SER A 338 -15.63 -21.54 -28.66
C SER A 338 -15.68 -21.64 -30.19
N PHE A 339 -14.81 -20.92 -30.92
CA PHE A 339 -14.75 -20.93 -32.39
C PHE A 339 -13.71 -21.91 -32.97
N GLU A 340 -12.72 -22.36 -32.20
CA GLU A 340 -11.62 -23.22 -32.68
C GLU A 340 -11.90 -24.75 -32.62
N GLY A 341 -13.11 -25.18 -32.27
CA GLY A 341 -13.54 -26.59 -32.37
C GLY A 341 -12.98 -27.53 -31.28
N GLU A 342 -13.65 -28.66 -31.06
CA GLU A 342 -13.49 -29.59 -29.92
C GLU A 342 -12.09 -30.17 -29.66
N ALA A 343 -11.08 -29.88 -30.49
CA ALA A 343 -9.73 -30.44 -30.38
C ALA A 343 -8.75 -29.61 -29.51
N LYS A 344 -9.12 -28.40 -29.07
CA LYS A 344 -8.22 -27.49 -28.31
C LYS A 344 -8.92 -26.75 -27.16
N LYS A 345 -9.54 -27.49 -26.22
CA LYS A 345 -9.97 -26.89 -24.95
C LYS A 345 -8.78 -26.76 -24.01
N VAL A 346 -8.26 -25.54 -23.85
CA VAL A 346 -7.58 -25.18 -22.59
C VAL A 346 -8.64 -25.33 -21.50
N HIS A 347 -8.37 -26.15 -20.48
CA HIS A 347 -9.24 -26.29 -19.32
C HIS A 347 -9.29 -24.98 -18.53
N VAL A 348 -10.09 -24.02 -18.97
CA VAL A 348 -10.61 -22.96 -18.11
C VAL A 348 -11.65 -23.63 -17.24
N PHE A 349 -11.27 -24.01 -16.01
CA PHE A 349 -12.17 -24.65 -15.07
C PHE A 349 -13.42 -23.77 -14.85
N PRO A 350 -14.63 -24.24 -15.22
CA PRO A 350 -15.86 -23.66 -14.72
C PRO A 350 -16.34 -24.58 -13.60
N ASN A 351 -15.96 -24.27 -12.36
CA ASN A 351 -16.68 -24.80 -11.20
C ASN A 351 -17.06 -23.64 -10.29
N CYS A 352 -18.03 -22.86 -10.75
CA CYS A 352 -18.95 -22.19 -9.84
C CYS A 352 -20.11 -23.17 -9.65
N GLY A 353 -19.90 -24.13 -8.74
CA GLY A 353 -20.90 -25.09 -8.30
C GLY A 353 -21.08 -24.93 -6.80
N GLU A 354 -22.30 -24.61 -6.39
CA GLU A 354 -22.74 -24.57 -5.01
C GLU A 354 -22.26 -25.82 -4.27
N ASN A 355 -21.35 -25.63 -3.31
CA ASN A 355 -21.17 -26.55 -2.20
C ASN A 355 -20.89 -25.70 -0.96
N ASP A 356 -21.96 -25.41 -0.24
CA ASP A 356 -21.94 -25.08 1.16
C ASP A 356 -21.40 -26.31 1.92
N ALA A 357 -20.07 -26.37 2.08
CA ALA A 357 -19.41 -27.34 2.92
C ALA A 357 -18.24 -26.64 3.62
N SER A 358 -18.45 -26.35 4.90
CA SER A 358 -17.43 -25.97 5.87
C SER A 358 -16.13 -26.77 5.66
N LEU A 359 -15.10 -26.11 5.12
CA LEU A 359 -13.74 -26.62 5.10
C LEU A 359 -12.97 -26.01 6.26
N ASP A 360 -13.28 -26.49 7.46
CA ASP A 360 -12.33 -26.49 8.58
C ASP A 360 -11.20 -27.47 8.20
N MET A 361 -10.20 -26.99 7.47
CA MET A 361 -8.96 -27.75 7.31
C MET A 361 -8.12 -27.54 8.57
N MET A 362 -8.10 -28.59 9.38
CA MET A 362 -7.26 -28.78 10.55
C MET A 362 -5.84 -28.26 10.26
N ARG A 363 -5.39 -27.29 11.07
CA ARG A 363 -3.98 -26.86 11.11
C ARG A 363 -3.13 -28.07 11.52
N SER A 364 -2.58 -28.81 10.55
CA SER A 364 -1.40 -29.62 10.82
C SER A 364 -0.21 -28.67 10.89
N GLU A 365 0.43 -28.61 12.06
CA GLU A 365 1.80 -28.12 12.16
C GLU A 365 2.69 -29.13 11.42
N ASP A 366 2.74 -29.03 10.09
CA ASP A 366 3.64 -29.85 9.29
C ASP A 366 5.03 -29.21 9.27
N VAL A 367 5.96 -30.03 9.77
CA VAL A 367 7.40 -29.78 9.89
C VAL A 367 7.93 -29.28 8.56
N VAL A 368 8.41 -28.03 8.53
CA VAL A 368 9.18 -27.47 7.41
C VAL A 368 10.38 -28.38 7.17
N VAL A 369 10.34 -29.19 6.10
CA VAL A 369 11.49 -29.97 5.66
C VAL A 369 12.54 -28.96 5.18
N LYS A 370 13.56 -28.76 6.01
CA LYS A 370 14.62 -27.79 5.75
C LYS A 370 15.48 -28.34 4.61
N TYR A 371 15.51 -27.64 3.48
CA TYR A 371 16.48 -27.92 2.42
C TYR A 371 17.90 -27.74 3.00
N GLU A 372 18.64 -28.83 3.16
CA GLU A 372 20.01 -28.79 3.68
C GLU A 372 21.00 -28.43 2.58
N TYR A 373 21.34 -27.15 2.51
CA TYR A 373 22.48 -26.68 1.73
C TYR A 373 23.78 -27.05 2.45
N ASN A 374 24.54 -27.99 1.87
CA ASN A 374 25.84 -28.39 2.41
C ASN A 374 26.94 -27.36 2.08
N SER A 375 27.13 -26.40 2.98
CA SER A 375 28.18 -25.36 2.89
C SER A 375 29.61 -25.88 3.04
N GLN A 376 29.82 -27.14 3.45
CA GLN A 376 31.16 -27.69 3.71
C GLN A 376 31.97 -28.06 2.45
N VAL A 377 31.44 -27.80 1.24
CA VAL A 377 32.12 -28.08 -0.04
C VAL A 377 32.55 -26.79 -0.78
N SER A 378 32.26 -25.60 -0.25
CA SER A 378 32.29 -24.33 -1.02
C SER A 378 33.59 -23.51 -0.96
N GLY A 379 34.75 -24.16 -0.74
CA GLY A 379 36.06 -23.50 -0.88
C GLY A 379 36.68 -23.59 -2.28
N SER A 380 36.22 -24.54 -3.10
CA SER A 380 36.71 -24.74 -4.47
C SER A 380 35.55 -25.16 -5.35
N VAL A 381 35.34 -24.46 -6.47
CA VAL A 381 34.38 -24.86 -7.51
C VAL A 381 34.70 -26.28 -7.94
N ASN A 382 33.94 -27.27 -7.44
CA ASN A 382 34.03 -28.63 -7.95
C ASN A 382 33.48 -28.60 -9.38
N ASP A 383 34.32 -29.00 -10.35
CA ASP A 383 34.04 -28.95 -11.79
C ASP A 383 32.77 -29.75 -12.17
N GLY A 384 32.34 -30.70 -11.32
CA GLY A 384 31.14 -31.51 -11.49
C GLY A 384 29.78 -30.82 -11.18
N SER A 385 29.75 -29.53 -10.84
CA SER A 385 28.48 -28.79 -10.57
C SER A 385 28.10 -27.77 -11.66
N ARG A 386 28.92 -27.61 -12.70
CA ARG A 386 28.64 -26.68 -13.81
C ARG A 386 27.68 -27.30 -14.81
N LEU A 387 26.47 -26.75 -14.85
CA LEU A 387 25.44 -27.10 -15.82
C LEU A 387 25.58 -26.34 -17.15
N LYS A 388 25.24 -26.99 -18.27
CA LYS A 388 24.85 -26.34 -19.53
C LYS A 388 23.33 -26.05 -19.52
N ILE A 389 22.95 -24.78 -19.51
CA ILE A 389 21.58 -24.31 -19.31
C ILE A 389 21.09 -23.58 -20.56
N GLY A 390 19.96 -23.98 -21.12
CA GLY A 390 19.27 -23.26 -22.19
C GLY A 390 18.10 -22.45 -21.63
N ILE A 391 18.04 -21.15 -21.92
CA ILE A 391 16.93 -20.25 -21.58
C ILE A 391 16.08 -20.00 -22.83
N VAL A 392 14.83 -20.44 -22.79
CA VAL A 392 13.83 -20.17 -23.84
C VAL A 392 12.93 -19.03 -23.35
N GLY A 393 13.07 -17.86 -23.96
CA GLY A 393 12.45 -16.61 -23.51
C GLY A 393 13.45 -15.67 -22.84
N PHE A 394 14.35 -15.07 -23.63
CA PHE A 394 15.43 -14.20 -23.14
C PHE A 394 15.01 -12.72 -22.93
N GLY A 395 13.81 -12.50 -22.39
CA GLY A 395 13.35 -11.16 -21.97
C GLY A 395 13.98 -10.73 -20.64
N ASN A 396 13.42 -9.69 -20.00
CA ASN A 396 13.94 -9.09 -18.76
C ASN A 396 14.28 -10.13 -17.67
N PHE A 397 13.36 -11.08 -17.41
CA PHE A 397 13.57 -12.10 -16.38
C PHE A 397 14.61 -13.16 -16.79
N GLY A 398 14.64 -13.55 -18.07
CA GLY A 398 15.61 -14.51 -18.59
C GLY A 398 17.03 -13.95 -18.55
N GLN A 399 17.18 -12.67 -18.89
CA GLN A 399 18.44 -11.92 -18.74
C GLN A 399 18.87 -11.82 -17.28
N PHE A 400 17.92 -11.54 -16.37
CA PHE A 400 18.18 -11.46 -14.93
C PHE A 400 18.71 -12.78 -14.35
N LEU A 401 18.10 -13.92 -14.71
CA LEU A 401 18.60 -15.23 -14.29
C LEU A 401 19.92 -15.59 -14.97
N GLY A 402 20.01 -15.37 -16.29
CA GLY A 402 21.19 -15.70 -17.09
C GLY A 402 22.45 -15.02 -16.59
N LYS A 403 22.36 -13.74 -16.20
CA LYS A 403 23.47 -12.98 -15.59
C LYS A 403 24.07 -13.68 -14.37
N THR A 404 23.22 -14.14 -13.45
CA THR A 404 23.69 -14.83 -12.22
C THR A 404 24.25 -16.22 -12.55
N MET A 405 23.59 -16.96 -13.45
CA MET A 405 24.07 -18.28 -13.86
C MET A 405 25.45 -18.21 -14.52
N VAL A 406 25.70 -17.24 -15.39
CA VAL A 406 27.04 -17.00 -15.99
C VAL A 406 28.05 -16.60 -14.90
N LYS A 407 27.68 -15.72 -13.97
CA LYS A 407 28.55 -15.31 -12.84
C LYS A 407 28.99 -16.51 -11.98
N GLN A 408 28.13 -17.51 -11.81
CA GLN A 408 28.46 -18.75 -11.10
C GLN A 408 29.27 -19.75 -11.94
N GLY A 409 29.54 -19.45 -13.21
CA GLY A 409 30.35 -20.27 -14.11
C GLY A 409 29.59 -21.34 -14.88
N HIS A 410 28.26 -21.23 -14.98
CA HIS A 410 27.45 -22.08 -15.85
C HIS A 410 27.58 -21.67 -17.31
N THR A 411 27.44 -22.63 -18.23
CA THR A 411 27.32 -22.34 -19.65
C THR A 411 25.88 -22.03 -19.97
N VAL A 412 25.57 -20.79 -20.33
CA VAL A 412 24.20 -20.35 -20.62
C VAL A 412 24.02 -20.12 -22.12
N LEU A 413 23.01 -20.79 -22.67
CA LEU A 413 22.53 -20.63 -24.04
C LEU A 413 21.16 -19.94 -23.98
N ALA A 414 20.83 -19.11 -24.96
CA ALA A 414 19.54 -18.41 -24.98
C ALA A 414 18.92 -18.36 -26.36
N TYR A 415 17.59 -18.44 -26.39
CA TYR A 415 16.75 -18.17 -27.54
C TYR A 415 15.54 -17.34 -27.11
N SER A 416 15.07 -16.46 -27.97
CA SER A 416 13.82 -15.73 -27.80
C SER A 416 13.20 -15.41 -29.16
N ARG A 417 11.90 -15.14 -29.17
CA ARG A 417 11.18 -14.70 -30.37
C ARG A 417 11.74 -13.37 -30.92
N SER A 418 12.14 -12.47 -30.02
CA SER A 418 12.77 -11.19 -30.35
C SER A 418 14.28 -11.34 -30.30
N ASP A 419 15.02 -10.62 -31.14
CA ASP A 419 16.48 -10.64 -31.13
C ASP A 419 17.03 -9.94 -29.87
N TYR A 420 17.89 -10.64 -29.14
CA TYR A 420 18.61 -10.16 -27.96
C TYR A 420 20.10 -10.50 -28.03
N THR A 421 20.65 -10.64 -29.24
CA THR A 421 22.05 -11.04 -29.48
C THR A 421 23.03 -10.12 -28.74
N ASP A 422 22.81 -8.80 -28.79
CA ASP A 422 23.69 -7.81 -28.16
C ASP A 422 23.60 -7.86 -26.62
N GLU A 423 22.41 -8.00 -26.06
CA GLU A 423 22.18 -8.15 -24.62
C GLU A 423 22.81 -9.44 -24.09
N ALA A 424 22.64 -10.55 -24.81
CA ALA A 424 23.21 -11.83 -24.46
C ALA A 424 24.75 -11.78 -24.47
N ALA A 425 25.35 -11.18 -25.49
CA ALA A 425 26.80 -11.02 -25.59
C ALA A 425 27.37 -10.22 -24.40
N LYS A 426 26.70 -9.14 -23.98
CA LYS A 426 27.09 -8.34 -22.79
C LYS A 426 27.05 -9.15 -21.49
N LEU A 427 26.16 -10.14 -21.40
CA LEU A 427 25.98 -11.00 -20.24
C LEU A 427 26.84 -12.27 -20.28
N GLY A 428 27.60 -12.50 -21.35
CA GLY A 428 28.36 -13.74 -21.55
C GLY A 428 27.50 -14.96 -21.87
N VAL A 429 26.32 -14.73 -22.46
CA VAL A 429 25.36 -15.77 -22.87
C VAL A 429 25.48 -16.02 -24.38
N SER A 430 25.52 -17.29 -24.79
CA SER A 430 25.50 -17.64 -26.21
C SER A 430 24.07 -17.59 -26.76
N TYR A 431 23.80 -16.65 -27.67
CA TYR A 431 22.47 -16.46 -28.25
C TYR A 431 22.31 -17.22 -29.57
N PHE A 432 21.16 -17.84 -29.77
CA PHE A 432 20.80 -18.56 -30.98
C PHE A 432 19.56 -17.93 -31.61
N SER A 433 19.57 -17.79 -32.94
CA SER A 433 18.43 -17.29 -33.71
C SER A 433 17.34 -18.34 -33.91
N ASP A 434 17.64 -19.61 -33.62
CA ASP A 434 16.76 -20.74 -33.88
C ASP A 434 16.84 -21.79 -32.76
N LEU A 435 15.71 -22.42 -32.46
CA LEU A 435 15.58 -23.41 -31.39
C LEU A 435 16.24 -24.75 -31.74
N ASP A 436 16.22 -25.15 -33.01
CA ASP A 436 16.83 -26.37 -33.48
C ASP A 436 18.35 -26.32 -33.24
N ASP A 437 19.00 -25.18 -33.49
CA ASP A 437 20.43 -24.96 -33.23
C ASP A 437 20.75 -24.96 -31.72
N LEU A 438 19.94 -24.27 -30.91
CA LEU A 438 20.13 -24.27 -29.45
C LEU A 438 20.01 -25.69 -28.87
N PHE A 439 19.10 -26.51 -29.40
CA PHE A 439 18.86 -27.86 -28.89
C PHE A 439 19.91 -28.87 -29.38
N GLU A 440 20.58 -28.61 -30.51
CA GLU A 440 21.77 -29.35 -30.96
C GLU A 440 22.95 -29.22 -29.99
N GLU A 441 23.03 -28.13 -29.24
CA GLU A 441 24.03 -27.96 -28.17
C GLU A 441 23.78 -28.86 -26.94
N HIS A 442 22.67 -29.59 -26.93
CA HIS A 442 22.27 -30.54 -25.88
C HIS A 442 22.40 -29.99 -24.45
N PRO A 443 21.73 -28.86 -24.14
CA PRO A 443 21.67 -28.35 -22.77
C PRO A 443 21.12 -29.41 -21.81
N GLU A 444 21.62 -29.41 -20.59
CA GLU A 444 21.23 -30.34 -19.54
C GLU A 444 19.93 -29.91 -18.85
N VAL A 445 19.71 -28.59 -18.80
CA VAL A 445 18.53 -27.92 -18.24
C VAL A 445 17.98 -26.95 -19.27
N ILE A 446 16.67 -26.99 -19.50
CA ILE A 446 15.92 -25.99 -20.28
C ILE A 446 15.04 -25.20 -19.31
N ILE A 447 15.21 -23.88 -19.27
CA ILE A 447 14.36 -22.97 -18.51
C ILE A 447 13.38 -22.30 -19.47
N LEU A 448 12.08 -22.51 -19.27
CA LEU A 448 11.03 -21.74 -19.91
C LEU A 448 10.80 -20.44 -19.14
N CYS A 449 11.28 -19.35 -19.74
CA CYS A 449 11.22 -17.99 -19.21
C CYS A 449 10.35 -17.08 -20.11
N THR A 450 9.26 -17.63 -20.62
CA THR A 450 8.28 -16.93 -21.46
C THR A 450 7.17 -16.30 -20.63
N SER A 451 6.27 -15.52 -21.25
CA SER A 451 5.06 -15.06 -20.54
C SER A 451 4.10 -16.23 -20.31
N ILE A 452 3.32 -16.18 -19.23
CA ILE A 452 2.32 -17.20 -18.88
C ILE A 452 1.41 -17.48 -20.10
N LEU A 453 0.93 -16.41 -20.75
CA LEU A 453 0.01 -16.48 -21.89
C LEU A 453 0.60 -17.11 -23.16
N SER A 454 1.93 -17.16 -23.30
CA SER A 454 2.61 -17.68 -24.50
C SER A 454 3.26 -19.05 -24.29
N THR A 455 3.35 -19.52 -23.05
CA THR A 455 4.15 -20.70 -22.69
C THR A 455 3.65 -21.97 -23.37
N GLU A 456 2.34 -22.18 -23.47
CA GLU A 456 1.74 -23.33 -24.16
C GLU A 456 2.18 -23.40 -25.64
N LYS A 457 2.00 -22.29 -26.38
CA LYS A 457 2.41 -22.22 -27.79
C LYS A 457 3.90 -22.43 -28.00
N VAL A 458 4.72 -21.89 -27.10
CA VAL A 458 6.18 -22.06 -27.17
C VAL A 458 6.56 -23.51 -26.91
N LEU A 459 5.97 -24.13 -25.89
CA LEU A 459 6.21 -25.53 -25.56
C LEU A 459 5.82 -26.46 -26.72
N GLU A 460 4.67 -26.23 -27.36
CA GLU A 460 4.22 -27.00 -28.53
C GLU A 460 5.18 -26.90 -29.72
N SER A 461 5.91 -25.79 -29.87
CA SER A 461 6.86 -25.60 -30.97
C SER A 461 8.26 -26.18 -30.72
N LEU A 462 8.56 -26.71 -29.54
CA LEU A 462 9.92 -27.14 -29.20
C LEU A 462 10.29 -28.46 -29.92
N PRO A 463 11.48 -28.55 -30.54
CA PRO A 463 11.93 -29.75 -31.24
C PRO A 463 12.49 -30.81 -30.26
N PHE A 464 11.62 -31.41 -29.43
CA PHE A 464 12.02 -32.32 -28.34
C PHE A 464 12.92 -33.48 -28.76
N GLN A 465 12.84 -33.93 -30.03
CA GLN A 465 13.63 -35.05 -30.53
C GLN A 465 15.14 -34.76 -30.59
N ARG A 466 15.53 -33.48 -30.60
CA ARG A 466 16.93 -33.05 -30.58
C ARG A 466 17.56 -33.07 -29.18
N LEU A 467 16.75 -33.14 -28.13
CA LEU A 467 17.23 -33.13 -26.75
C LEU A 467 17.54 -34.55 -26.25
N LYS A 468 18.47 -34.63 -25.29
CA LYS A 468 18.72 -35.86 -24.54
C LYS A 468 17.47 -36.21 -23.74
N ARG A 469 17.08 -37.48 -23.70
CA ARG A 469 15.89 -37.95 -22.97
C ARG A 469 15.92 -37.70 -21.47
N SER A 470 17.08 -37.41 -20.89
CA SER A 470 17.20 -37.05 -19.48
C SER A 470 17.16 -35.54 -19.22
N THR A 471 16.93 -34.68 -20.22
CA THR A 471 16.96 -33.21 -20.05
C THR A 471 15.94 -32.76 -18.98
N LEU A 472 16.34 -31.80 -18.14
CA LEU A 472 15.47 -31.23 -17.11
C LEU A 472 14.75 -30.00 -17.67
N PHE A 473 13.43 -30.01 -17.66
CA PHE A 473 12.62 -28.84 -17.96
C PHE A 473 12.26 -28.12 -16.66
N VAL A 474 12.51 -26.82 -16.66
CA VAL A 474 12.23 -25.91 -15.56
C VAL A 474 11.33 -24.80 -16.05
N ASP A 475 10.26 -24.51 -15.33
CA ASP A 475 9.50 -23.28 -15.53
C ASP A 475 9.81 -22.27 -14.42
N VAL A 476 9.73 -20.99 -14.75
CA VAL A 476 9.87 -19.87 -13.80
C VAL A 476 8.65 -18.94 -13.83
N LEU A 477 7.49 -19.45 -14.23
CA LEU A 477 6.24 -18.68 -14.29
C LEU A 477 5.72 -18.37 -12.88
N SER A 478 4.97 -17.29 -12.73
CA SER A 478 4.38 -16.90 -11.45
C SER A 478 3.11 -17.66 -11.05
N VAL A 479 2.73 -18.70 -11.80
CA VAL A 479 1.64 -19.66 -11.51
C VAL A 479 2.17 -21.07 -11.73
N LYS A 480 1.77 -22.06 -10.93
CA LYS A 480 2.42 -23.38 -10.89
C LYS A 480 1.56 -24.54 -11.36
N GLU A 481 0.26 -24.56 -11.08
CA GLU A 481 -0.60 -25.65 -11.55
C GLU A 481 -0.66 -25.69 -13.08
N PHE A 482 -0.72 -24.53 -13.74
CA PHE A 482 -0.74 -24.43 -15.19
C PHE A 482 0.51 -25.05 -15.85
N PRO A 483 1.76 -24.58 -15.61
CA PRO A 483 2.93 -25.17 -16.24
C PRO A 483 3.17 -26.62 -15.82
N ARG A 484 2.84 -27.02 -14.58
CA ARG A 484 2.92 -28.41 -14.14
C ARG A 484 2.07 -29.33 -15.03
N ASN A 485 0.80 -28.99 -15.19
CA ASN A 485 -0.14 -29.80 -15.96
C ASN A 485 0.22 -29.81 -17.45
N LEU A 486 0.59 -28.64 -17.98
CA LEU A 486 1.06 -28.50 -19.35
C LEU A 486 2.31 -29.38 -19.62
N PHE A 487 3.31 -29.33 -18.74
CA PHE A 487 4.50 -30.17 -18.85
C PHE A 487 4.20 -31.66 -18.78
N LEU A 488 3.35 -32.09 -17.86
CA LEU A 488 2.96 -33.50 -17.75
C LEU A 488 2.21 -34.02 -18.99
N GLN A 489 1.45 -33.15 -19.66
CA GLN A 489 0.69 -33.51 -20.86
C GLN A 489 1.55 -33.50 -22.12
N THR A 490 2.45 -32.53 -22.28
CA THR A 490 3.17 -32.30 -23.53
C THR A 490 4.57 -32.92 -23.56
N LEU A 491 5.29 -32.95 -22.43
CA LEU A 491 6.67 -33.44 -22.42
C LEU A 491 6.72 -34.97 -22.40
N PRO A 492 7.54 -35.61 -23.27
CA PRO A 492 7.75 -37.05 -23.23
C PRO A 492 8.14 -37.57 -21.83
N GLN A 493 7.70 -38.78 -21.50
CA GLN A 493 7.81 -39.35 -20.15
C GLN A 493 9.23 -39.42 -19.61
N ASP A 494 10.23 -39.51 -20.50
CA ASP A 494 11.64 -39.60 -20.13
C ASP A 494 12.18 -38.30 -19.55
N PHE A 495 11.62 -37.13 -19.90
CA PHE A 495 12.14 -35.83 -19.46
C PHE A 495 11.78 -35.53 -18.00
N ASP A 496 12.73 -34.92 -17.29
CA ASP A 496 12.54 -34.48 -15.92
C ASP A 496 11.82 -33.12 -15.89
N ILE A 497 11.01 -32.88 -14.85
CA ILE A 497 10.20 -31.68 -14.65
C ILE A 497 10.43 -31.14 -13.25
N LEU A 498 10.79 -29.86 -13.19
CA LEU A 498 10.90 -29.08 -11.96
C LEU A 498 10.12 -27.77 -12.16
N CYS A 499 9.06 -27.56 -11.40
CA CYS A 499 8.34 -26.29 -11.42
C CYS A 499 8.96 -25.36 -10.38
N THR A 500 9.26 -24.11 -10.75
CA THR A 500 9.89 -23.16 -9.83
C THR A 500 9.27 -21.78 -9.92
N HIS A 501 9.40 -20.99 -8.87
CA HIS A 501 9.06 -19.58 -8.87
C HIS A 501 10.01 -18.83 -7.93
N PRO A 502 10.98 -18.08 -8.47
CA PRO A 502 11.62 -17.02 -7.71
C PRO A 502 10.57 -15.98 -7.35
N MET A 503 10.23 -15.79 -6.06
CA MET A 503 9.24 -14.81 -5.59
C MET A 503 9.80 -13.37 -5.61
N PHE A 504 10.65 -13.10 -6.59
CA PHE A 504 11.41 -11.88 -6.80
C PHE A 504 11.79 -11.77 -8.27
N GLY A 505 12.12 -10.56 -8.73
CA GLY A 505 12.50 -10.27 -10.10
C GLY A 505 13.57 -9.20 -10.21
N PRO A 506 13.76 -8.60 -11.40
CA PRO A 506 14.80 -7.61 -11.64
C PRO A 506 14.79 -6.45 -10.63
N GLU A 507 13.61 -5.95 -10.26
CA GLU A 507 13.49 -4.82 -9.33
C GLU A 507 13.74 -5.22 -7.87
N SER A 508 13.12 -6.29 -7.41
CA SER A 508 13.23 -6.75 -6.01
C SER A 508 14.55 -7.46 -5.70
N GLY A 509 15.17 -8.07 -6.71
CA GLY A 509 16.45 -8.79 -6.61
C GLY A 509 17.67 -7.99 -7.09
N LYS A 510 17.53 -6.68 -7.39
CA LYS A 510 18.64 -5.85 -7.92
C LYS A 510 19.87 -5.79 -7.01
N ASN A 511 19.66 -5.93 -5.69
CA ASN A 511 20.71 -5.89 -4.68
C ASN A 511 21.17 -7.29 -4.22
N GLY A 512 20.86 -8.34 -4.99
CA GLY A 512 21.14 -9.74 -4.65
C GLY A 512 19.90 -10.52 -4.22
N TRP A 513 20.04 -11.84 -4.10
CA TRP A 513 18.91 -12.76 -3.84
C TRP A 513 18.86 -13.28 -2.40
N ASN A 514 19.75 -12.77 -1.54
CA ASN A 514 19.87 -13.21 -0.17
C ASN A 514 18.54 -13.02 0.60
N ASN A 515 18.10 -14.07 1.28
CA ASN A 515 16.83 -14.19 1.99
C ASN A 515 15.55 -14.01 1.15
N LEU A 516 15.64 -13.90 -0.18
CA LEU A 516 14.46 -13.90 -1.05
C LEU A 516 13.93 -15.32 -1.22
N ALA A 517 12.60 -15.49 -1.23
CA ALA A 517 11.99 -16.80 -1.34
C ALA A 517 12.14 -17.37 -2.76
N PHE A 518 12.61 -18.61 -2.85
CA PHE A 518 12.64 -19.38 -4.09
C PHE A 518 11.83 -20.65 -3.89
N VAL A 519 10.70 -20.75 -4.59
CA VAL A 519 9.75 -21.86 -4.46
C VAL A 519 10.04 -22.90 -5.53
N PHE A 520 9.95 -24.19 -5.17
CA PHE A 520 10.08 -25.27 -6.13
C PHE A 520 9.23 -26.50 -5.79
N ASP A 521 8.84 -27.23 -6.84
CA ASP A 521 8.15 -28.51 -6.79
C ASP A 521 8.83 -29.51 -7.74
N LYS A 522 9.31 -30.64 -7.21
CA LYS A 522 9.94 -31.71 -7.97
C LYS A 522 8.88 -32.64 -8.57
N VAL A 523 8.20 -32.16 -9.62
CA VAL A 523 7.05 -32.83 -10.24
C VAL A 523 7.38 -34.21 -10.80
N ARG A 524 8.49 -34.34 -11.56
CA ARG A 524 8.91 -35.62 -12.16
C ARG A 524 10.43 -35.64 -12.31
N ILE A 525 11.13 -36.29 -11.39
CA ILE A 525 12.59 -36.49 -11.51
C ILE A 525 12.88 -37.98 -11.57
N GLY A 526 13.63 -38.42 -12.59
CA GLY A 526 14.01 -39.82 -12.74
C GLY A 526 14.84 -40.33 -11.56
N MET A 527 14.79 -41.65 -11.33
CA MET A 527 15.33 -42.26 -10.12
C MET A 527 16.85 -42.34 -10.07
N ASP A 528 17.52 -42.19 -11.21
CA ASP A 528 18.98 -42.27 -11.30
C ASP A 528 19.68 -41.09 -10.59
N ASP A 529 20.87 -41.36 -10.04
CA ASP A 529 21.62 -40.38 -9.25
C ASP A 529 22.07 -39.18 -10.08
N ARG A 530 22.26 -39.34 -11.40
CA ARG A 530 22.68 -38.26 -12.29
C ARG A 530 21.58 -37.22 -12.48
N ARG A 531 20.32 -37.65 -12.64
CA ARG A 531 19.14 -36.78 -12.76
C ARG A 531 18.86 -36.04 -11.47
N LYS A 532 18.89 -36.76 -10.34
CA LYS A 532 18.78 -36.13 -9.00
C LYS A 532 19.89 -35.12 -8.76
N SER A 533 21.13 -35.46 -9.07
CA SER A 533 22.28 -34.57 -8.95
C SER A 533 22.14 -33.32 -9.84
N ARG A 534 21.63 -33.46 -11.07
CA ARG A 534 21.37 -32.33 -11.96
C ARG A 534 20.28 -31.39 -11.42
N CYS A 535 19.15 -31.95 -10.97
CA CYS A 535 18.08 -31.18 -10.35
C CYS A 535 18.58 -30.42 -9.12
N ASN A 536 19.33 -31.09 -8.23
CA ASN A 536 19.92 -30.45 -7.06
C ASN A 536 20.96 -29.38 -7.45
N SER A 537 21.80 -29.64 -8.46
CA SER A 537 22.78 -28.66 -8.96
C SER A 537 22.10 -27.41 -9.54
N PHE A 538 20.91 -27.56 -10.11
CA PHE A 538 20.12 -26.42 -10.57
C PHE A 538 19.53 -25.63 -9.39
N LEU A 539 18.96 -26.32 -8.39
CA LEU A 539 18.46 -25.67 -7.16
C LEU A 539 19.59 -24.96 -6.38
N ASP A 540 20.80 -25.52 -6.39
CA ASP A 540 21.99 -24.95 -5.76
C ASP A 540 22.34 -23.56 -6.32
N ILE A 541 21.95 -23.23 -7.56
CA ILE A 541 22.17 -21.89 -8.15
C ILE A 541 21.52 -20.82 -7.26
N PHE A 542 20.30 -21.07 -6.80
CA PHE A 542 19.54 -20.15 -5.96
C PHE A 542 19.98 -20.24 -4.50
N ALA A 543 20.25 -21.45 -3.99
CA ALA A 543 20.72 -21.63 -2.61
C ALA A 543 22.06 -20.91 -2.37
N ARG A 544 22.99 -20.92 -3.34
CA ARG A 544 24.29 -20.23 -3.26
C ARG A 544 24.18 -18.71 -3.21
N GLU A 545 23.13 -18.12 -3.78
CA GLU A 545 22.86 -16.68 -3.68
C GLU A 545 22.16 -16.31 -2.36
N GLY A 546 21.94 -17.29 -1.47
CA GLY A 546 21.32 -17.09 -0.16
C GLY A 546 19.80 -17.08 -0.20
N CYS A 547 19.17 -17.58 -1.26
CA CYS A 547 17.71 -17.68 -1.33
C CYS A 547 17.17 -18.54 -0.19
N ARG A 548 16.00 -18.17 0.33
CA ARG A 548 15.20 -19.03 1.20
C ARG A 548 14.49 -20.06 0.33
N MET A 549 15.05 -21.26 0.27
CA MET A 549 14.54 -22.38 -0.52
C MET A 549 13.26 -22.94 0.13
N VAL A 550 12.14 -22.94 -0.60
CA VAL A 550 10.83 -23.39 -0.11
C VAL A 550 10.28 -24.47 -1.03
N GLU A 551 10.29 -25.72 -0.57
CA GLU A 551 9.65 -26.84 -1.28
C GLU A 551 8.17 -26.88 -0.91
N MET A 552 7.29 -26.85 -1.92
CA MET A 552 5.84 -27.03 -1.76
C MET A 552 5.22 -27.48 -3.07
N SER A 553 4.01 -28.05 -3.02
CA SER A 553 3.31 -28.45 -4.23
C SER A 553 2.88 -27.24 -5.07
N CYS A 554 2.72 -27.44 -6.38
CA CYS A 554 2.20 -26.42 -7.28
C CYS A 554 0.82 -25.85 -6.86
N ALA A 555 -0.05 -26.69 -6.29
CA ALA A 555 -1.37 -26.27 -5.83
C ALA A 555 -1.29 -25.40 -4.56
N GLU A 556 -0.46 -25.77 -3.59
CA GLU A 556 -0.20 -24.96 -2.40
C GLU A 556 0.40 -23.61 -2.76
N HIS A 557 1.35 -23.59 -3.70
CA HIS A 557 1.89 -22.34 -4.24
C HIS A 557 0.78 -21.45 -4.78
N ASP A 558 -0.06 -21.94 -5.70
CA ASP A 558 -1.07 -21.11 -6.35
C ASP A 558 -2.13 -20.62 -5.36
N TRP A 559 -2.47 -21.42 -4.35
CA TRP A 559 -3.32 -20.98 -3.24
C TRP A 559 -2.71 -19.80 -2.48
N HIS A 560 -1.45 -19.91 -2.06
CA HIS A 560 -0.74 -18.82 -1.38
C HIS A 560 -0.55 -17.59 -2.29
N ALA A 561 -0.18 -17.79 -3.55
CA ALA A 561 0.11 -16.72 -4.51
C ALA A 561 -1.15 -15.92 -4.86
N ALA A 562 -2.33 -16.56 -4.89
CA ALA A 562 -3.59 -15.84 -5.06
C ALA A 562 -3.88 -14.89 -3.90
N GLY A 563 -3.71 -15.36 -2.66
CA GLY A 563 -3.93 -14.54 -1.46
C GLY A 563 -2.84 -13.49 -1.18
N SER A 564 -1.70 -13.56 -1.88
CA SER A 564 -0.55 -12.68 -1.64
C SER A 564 -0.14 -11.89 -2.90
N GLN A 565 0.56 -12.52 -3.83
CA GLN A 565 1.07 -11.90 -5.06
C GLN A 565 -0.07 -11.29 -5.88
N PHE A 566 -1.16 -12.02 -6.14
CA PHE A 566 -2.26 -11.53 -6.96
C PHE A 566 -2.97 -10.31 -6.31
N ILE A 567 -3.18 -10.33 -4.99
CA ILE A 567 -3.69 -9.17 -4.25
C ILE A 567 -2.72 -7.99 -4.35
N THR A 568 -1.42 -8.23 -4.19
CA THR A 568 -0.37 -7.20 -4.28
C THR A 568 -0.38 -6.51 -5.64
N HIS A 569 -0.45 -7.27 -6.74
CA HIS A 569 -0.59 -6.69 -8.08
C HIS A 569 -1.94 -6.01 -8.28
N THR A 570 -3.04 -6.55 -7.75
CA THR A 570 -4.37 -5.92 -7.86
C THR A 570 -4.37 -4.54 -7.23
N VAL A 571 -3.80 -4.40 -6.01
CA VAL A 571 -3.65 -3.12 -5.32
C VAL A 571 -2.72 -2.18 -6.11
N GLY A 572 -1.56 -2.68 -6.55
CA GLY A 572 -0.62 -1.88 -7.34
C GLY A 572 -1.24 -1.33 -8.63
N ARG A 573 -1.97 -2.15 -9.38
CA ARG A 573 -2.67 -1.75 -10.62
C ARG A 573 -3.88 -0.85 -10.39
N LEU A 574 -4.58 -1.04 -9.28
CA LEU A 574 -5.63 -0.12 -8.85
C LEU A 574 -5.05 1.27 -8.61
N LEU A 575 -3.95 1.35 -7.87
CA LEU A 575 -3.28 2.61 -7.54
C LEU A 575 -2.61 3.26 -8.76
N GLU A 576 -2.07 2.49 -9.68
CA GLU A 576 -1.56 2.98 -10.98
C GLU A 576 -2.67 3.71 -11.76
N LYS A 577 -3.89 3.17 -11.79
CA LYS A 577 -5.04 3.81 -12.45
C LYS A 577 -5.48 5.12 -11.78
N LEU A 578 -5.14 5.33 -10.50
CA LEU A 578 -5.38 6.59 -9.80
C LEU A 578 -4.35 7.68 -10.13
N SER A 579 -3.24 7.31 -10.79
CA SER A 579 -2.11 8.18 -11.07
C SER A 579 -1.59 8.85 -9.79
N LEU A 580 -1.25 8.05 -8.79
CA LEU A 580 -0.72 8.56 -7.52
C LEU A 580 0.58 9.34 -7.72
N GLU A 581 0.68 10.48 -7.06
CA GLU A 581 1.87 11.32 -7.01
C GLU A 581 2.29 11.55 -5.56
N SER A 582 3.58 11.83 -5.34
CA SER A 582 4.09 12.25 -4.03
C SER A 582 3.56 13.65 -3.69
N THR A 583 3.20 13.84 -2.44
CA THR A 583 2.68 15.11 -1.91
C THR A 583 3.66 15.71 -0.89
N PRO A 584 3.57 17.02 -0.58
CA PRO A 584 4.39 17.63 0.46
C PRO A 584 4.18 17.06 1.86
N ILE A 585 3.13 16.25 2.07
CA ILE A 585 2.71 15.76 3.39
C ILE A 585 2.60 14.23 3.46
N ASP A 586 3.31 13.52 2.59
CA ASP A 586 3.23 12.06 2.52
C ASP A 586 3.44 11.39 3.87
N THR A 587 2.54 10.47 4.22
CA THR A 587 2.72 9.59 5.38
C THR A 587 3.64 8.43 5.02
N LYS A 588 4.24 7.76 6.00
CA LYS A 588 5.03 6.54 5.76
C LYS A 588 4.22 5.42 5.09
N GLY A 589 2.93 5.34 5.41
CA GLY A 589 2.01 4.42 4.73
C GLY A 589 1.81 4.77 3.26
N TYR A 590 1.66 6.05 2.94
CA TYR A 590 1.51 6.50 1.55
C TYR A 590 2.81 6.35 0.74
N GLU A 591 3.99 6.64 1.33
CA GLU A 591 5.29 6.37 0.71
C GLU A 591 5.45 4.88 0.35
N THR A 592 4.88 3.99 1.17
CA THR A 592 4.88 2.55 0.91
C THR A 592 3.98 2.18 -0.28
N LEU A 593 2.82 2.82 -0.40
CA LEU A 593 1.93 2.64 -1.55
C LEU A 593 2.54 3.15 -2.85
N LEU A 594 3.25 4.28 -2.84
CA LEU A 594 3.98 4.80 -4.01
C LEU A 594 5.04 3.80 -4.49
N LYS A 595 5.85 3.27 -3.57
CA LYS A 595 6.85 2.22 -3.89
C LYS A 595 6.20 0.95 -4.43
N LEU A 596 5.02 0.58 -3.94
CA LEU A 596 4.27 -0.56 -4.45
C LEU A 596 3.84 -0.35 -5.90
N VAL A 597 3.35 0.86 -6.24
CA VAL A 597 3.00 1.23 -7.63
C VAL A 597 4.23 1.12 -8.52
N GLU A 598 5.36 1.73 -8.13
CA GLU A 598 6.61 1.67 -8.91
C GLU A 598 7.04 0.23 -9.21
N ASN A 599 7.02 -0.64 -8.19
CA ASN A 599 7.41 -2.04 -8.32
C ASN A 599 6.45 -2.85 -9.20
N THR A 600 5.14 -2.58 -9.13
CA THR A 600 4.13 -3.35 -9.88
C THR A 600 3.87 -2.83 -11.28
N ALA A 601 4.09 -1.53 -11.52
CA ALA A 601 4.00 -0.88 -12.83
C ALA A 601 5.13 -1.31 -13.77
N GLY A 602 6.30 -1.67 -13.22
CA GLY A 602 7.42 -2.22 -13.98
C GLY A 602 7.12 -3.57 -14.65
N ASP A 603 6.15 -4.32 -14.12
CA ASP A 603 5.69 -5.56 -14.75
C ASP A 603 4.72 -5.31 -15.91
N SER A 604 4.59 -6.28 -16.81
CA SER A 604 3.59 -6.18 -17.88
C SER A 604 2.17 -6.45 -17.37
N PHE A 605 1.15 -5.83 -17.97
CA PHE A 605 -0.24 -6.20 -17.68
C PHE A 605 -0.52 -7.67 -18.04
N ASP A 606 0.17 -8.22 -19.03
CA ASP A 606 0.03 -9.63 -19.43
C ASP A 606 0.46 -10.60 -18.32
N LEU A 607 1.44 -10.22 -17.48
CA LEU A 607 1.78 -10.98 -16.27
C LEU A 607 0.61 -10.98 -15.30
N TYR A 608 0.09 -9.80 -14.95
CA TYR A 608 -1.06 -9.67 -14.04
C TYR A 608 -2.29 -10.42 -14.55
N TYR A 609 -2.59 -10.31 -15.85
CA TYR A 609 -3.67 -11.04 -16.48
C TYR A 609 -3.42 -12.56 -16.48
N GLY A 610 -2.16 -13.00 -16.65
CA GLY A 610 -1.77 -14.39 -16.51
C GLY A 610 -1.98 -14.94 -15.10
N LEU A 611 -1.67 -14.16 -14.06
CA LEU A 611 -1.97 -14.50 -12.67
C LEU A 611 -3.48 -14.70 -12.47
N PHE A 612 -4.31 -13.83 -13.04
CA PHE A 612 -5.76 -13.94 -12.97
C PHE A 612 -6.30 -15.17 -13.72
N LEU A 613 -5.82 -15.39 -14.95
CA LEU A 613 -6.37 -16.40 -15.85
C LEU A 613 -5.97 -17.82 -15.47
N TYR A 614 -4.73 -18.02 -15.00
CA TYR A 614 -4.14 -19.34 -14.82
C TYR A 614 -3.97 -19.77 -13.35
N ASN A 615 -4.37 -18.93 -12.39
CA ASN A 615 -4.51 -19.33 -10.99
C ASN A 615 -5.99 -19.49 -10.66
N PRO A 616 -6.47 -20.72 -10.35
CA PRO A 616 -7.90 -20.97 -10.10
C PRO A 616 -8.46 -20.20 -8.90
N ASN A 617 -7.60 -19.80 -7.96
CA ASN A 617 -7.99 -19.09 -6.74
C ASN A 617 -8.10 -17.57 -6.94
N ALA A 618 -7.60 -17.01 -8.04
CA ALA A 618 -7.53 -15.56 -8.25
C ALA A 618 -8.90 -14.88 -8.37
N MET A 619 -9.88 -15.55 -8.99
CA MET A 619 -11.24 -15.01 -9.12
C MET A 619 -11.91 -14.82 -7.76
N GLU A 620 -11.79 -15.80 -6.86
CA GLU A 620 -12.31 -15.68 -5.49
C GLU A 620 -11.70 -14.47 -4.77
N GLN A 621 -10.38 -14.28 -4.90
CA GLN A 621 -9.69 -13.14 -4.28
C GLN A 621 -10.14 -11.79 -4.84
N LEU A 622 -10.36 -11.70 -6.16
CA LEU A 622 -10.89 -10.48 -6.80
C LEU A 622 -12.31 -10.16 -6.32
N GLU A 623 -13.13 -11.18 -6.10
CA GLU A 623 -14.50 -10.99 -5.61
C GLU A 623 -14.54 -10.65 -4.12
N ARG A 624 -13.70 -11.28 -3.30
CA ARG A 624 -13.50 -10.88 -1.89
C ARG A 624 -13.07 -9.42 -1.76
N PHE A 625 -12.18 -8.97 -2.65
CA PHE A 625 -11.78 -7.56 -2.72
C PHE A 625 -12.95 -6.64 -3.03
N HIS A 626 -13.78 -7.00 -4.01
CA HIS A 626 -14.97 -6.24 -4.38
C HIS A 626 -15.99 -6.15 -3.23
N VAL A 627 -16.35 -7.29 -2.64
CA VAL A 627 -17.30 -7.35 -1.52
C VAL A 627 -16.79 -6.56 -0.32
N ALA A 628 -15.50 -6.65 -0.02
CA ALA A 628 -14.90 -5.88 1.07
C ALA A 628 -14.96 -4.37 0.79
N PHE A 629 -14.75 -3.94 -0.45
CA PHE A 629 -14.85 -2.54 -0.84
C PHE A 629 -16.29 -2.01 -0.78
N GLU A 630 -17.26 -2.77 -1.29
CA GLU A 630 -18.70 -2.43 -1.17
C GLU A 630 -19.16 -2.34 0.29
N SER A 631 -18.70 -3.27 1.12
CA SER A 631 -18.99 -3.25 2.56
C SER A 631 -18.40 -2.01 3.24
N LEU A 632 -17.17 -1.61 2.88
CA LEU A 632 -16.55 -0.40 3.40
C LEU A 632 -17.30 0.87 2.98
N LYS A 633 -17.71 0.98 1.71
CA LYS A 633 -18.58 2.06 1.21
C LYS A 633 -19.89 2.11 1.98
N THR A 634 -20.55 0.96 2.14
CA THR A 634 -21.81 0.84 2.89
C THR A 634 -21.67 1.31 4.34
N GLN A 635 -20.55 0.99 5.01
CA GLN A 635 -20.28 1.48 6.36
C GLN A 635 -20.13 3.01 6.43
N LEU A 636 -19.45 3.62 5.46
CA LEU A 636 -19.30 5.07 5.37
C LEU A 636 -20.65 5.77 5.13
N PHE A 637 -21.37 5.38 4.06
CA PHE A 637 -22.64 6.02 3.71
C PHE A 637 -23.76 5.71 4.71
N GLY A 638 -23.79 4.50 5.29
CA GLY A 638 -24.77 4.11 6.30
C GLY A 638 -24.71 4.98 7.56
N ARG A 639 -23.50 5.33 8.02
CA ARG A 639 -23.33 6.27 9.14
C ARG A 639 -23.70 7.70 8.77
N LEU A 640 -23.45 8.13 7.53
CA LEU A 640 -23.84 9.45 7.06
C LEU A 640 -25.37 9.61 7.07
N HIS A 641 -26.11 8.60 6.60
CA HIS A 641 -27.57 8.60 6.66
C HIS A 641 -28.13 8.59 8.08
N SER A 642 -27.51 7.86 9.01
CA SER A 642 -27.98 7.84 10.41
C SER A 642 -27.73 9.18 11.11
N GLN A 643 -26.61 9.87 10.83
CA GLN A 643 -26.34 11.21 11.34
C GLN A 643 -27.36 12.24 10.82
N HIS A 644 -27.60 12.28 9.50
CA HIS A 644 -28.61 13.18 8.93
C HIS A 644 -30.02 12.91 9.48
N SER A 645 -30.39 11.64 9.66
CA SER A 645 -31.69 11.26 10.24
C SER A 645 -31.81 11.70 11.71
N HIS A 646 -30.74 11.60 12.49
CA HIS A 646 -30.70 12.08 13.87
C HIS A 646 -30.73 13.62 13.97
N GLU A 647 -30.09 14.34 13.07
CA GLU A 647 -30.14 15.81 13.02
C GLU A 647 -31.52 16.32 12.61
N LEU A 648 -32.14 15.69 11.61
CA LEU A 648 -33.52 15.98 11.22
C LEU A 648 -34.49 15.73 12.37
N ALA A 649 -34.35 14.60 13.09
CA ALA A 649 -35.18 14.28 14.25
C ALA A 649 -35.00 15.26 15.43
N LYS A 650 -33.78 15.78 15.66
CA LYS A 650 -33.52 16.83 16.66
C LYS A 650 -34.07 18.19 16.25
N SER A 651 -34.07 18.51 14.96
CA SER A 651 -34.64 19.76 14.44
C SER A 651 -36.18 19.78 14.46
N SER A 652 -36.82 18.60 14.49
CA SER A 652 -38.28 18.44 14.47
C SER A 652 -38.95 18.32 15.85
N SER A 653 -38.23 18.47 16.98
CA SER A 653 -38.87 18.50 18.30
C SER A 653 -39.57 19.86 18.54
N PRO A 654 -40.89 19.91 18.82
CA PRO A 654 -41.60 21.17 18.96
C PRO A 654 -41.18 21.92 20.24
N LYS A 655 -40.78 23.19 20.09
CA LYS A 655 -40.61 24.13 21.20
C LYS A 655 -41.97 24.27 21.90
N THR A 656 -42.09 23.76 23.11
CA THR A 656 -43.28 23.94 23.96
C THR A 656 -43.38 25.42 24.36
N THR A 657 -44.22 26.18 23.66
CA THR A 657 -44.62 27.53 24.03
C THR A 657 -45.43 27.45 25.33
N LYS A 658 -44.81 27.76 26.48
CA LYS A 658 -45.54 28.13 27.69
C LYS A 658 -46.16 29.50 27.45
N LEU A 659 -47.41 29.51 26.97
CA LEU A 659 -48.29 30.66 27.09
C LEU A 659 -48.90 30.68 28.49
N LEU A 660 -48.59 31.75 29.21
CA LEU A 660 -49.21 32.14 30.47
C LEU A 660 -50.73 32.29 30.29
N THR A 661 -51.51 31.67 31.17
CA THR A 661 -52.89 32.05 31.44
C THR A 661 -52.95 32.67 32.83
N SER A 662 -53.30 33.96 32.88
CA SER A 662 -54.12 34.53 33.95
C SER A 662 -55.56 34.07 33.78
#